data_AF-A0A3D0RXI2-F1
#
_entry.id   AF-A0A3D0RXI2-F1
#
_cell.length_a   1.000
_cell.length_b   1.000
_cell.length_c   1.000
_cell.angle_alpha   90.00
_cell.angle_beta   90.00
_cell.angle_gamma   90.00
#
_symmetry.space_group_name_H-M   'P 1'
#
loop_
_entity.id
_entity.type
_entity.pdbx_description
1 polymer ?
#
loop_
_entity_poly.entity_id
_entity_poly.type
_entity_poly.pdbx_seq_one_letter_code
_entity_poly.pdbx_strand_id
1 'polypeptide(L)'
;MTTTPETPETPADGGIPLAPLGARFDPVTGAEHSAGAGAGGARRQSYALQPGEPVASFNLVTSLMPLASGRAPQTYRWALGVGILIPVVAGALGFLAFAFVAAAVVVPAIYVVYMYDVNQWEDEPLGVVLGAVGLAAALGVGFTFIWHAGILGGEVSPVDFDGHGTSGVRWTSLLVLVLLVPIVSEVLKEVGPLVLAGRPAFDDMIDGLTFGVVAGAAYAAAETIVVNRGLFSSFGQIDSPNAGFWVSLILSAAIVKPIVYGAATGIAVASFSGLGAGYDGFKPAYFRGLAEALAANIAFQGGLFFAARLEGTTGAVVGLVWGALIATVLVIRLRYLLHFAVLEAALEAAATGSALKDTAHGTAYCPTCEMPLMVGANFCVACGTSVRAGSKVTRARNRVDDTVAAEPEKPALDPTPPGVAPQDTQRTAVVVAAVAATILVAGIVGQVAASAAAEGTNPPTSPIQLETQLGQGPTTDEPPEPVTPPGPTPDPSEGASPAAFTLASEGDGGGLDFSEGPSTGVDDGLGSSNTVDLGGGYGFELPNGYEVQQQTDGFAMVYGDGGYFFAMLTPPPADMETMVTDHLTGLQGLGIQDLAISDPEAVQIPSSAVVQCVMLGYQGMLATQQGGALPVEGFAYYFLTQDGTGVTAFALYQQGSITEDSPIIEGYNTMLNTLVGSF
;
A
#
# COMPACT_ATOMS: atom_id res chain seq x y z
N MET A 1 50.95 -39.48 26.94
CA MET A 1 50.38 -39.94 25.67
C MET A 1 49.75 -38.74 25.01
N THR A 2 50.50 -38.08 24.14
CA THR A 2 50.10 -36.93 23.34
C THR A 2 49.38 -37.45 22.09
N THR A 3 48.06 -37.39 22.09
CA THR A 3 47.26 -37.59 20.87
C THR A 3 47.27 -36.29 20.09
N THR A 4 48.02 -36.26 19.00
CA THR A 4 47.90 -35.27 17.93
C THR A 4 46.45 -35.24 17.42
N PRO A 5 45.88 -34.06 17.10
CA PRO A 5 44.62 -33.99 16.41
C PRO A 5 44.84 -34.54 14.99
N GLU A 6 44.23 -35.68 14.68
CA GLU A 6 44.26 -36.23 13.33
C GLU A 6 43.62 -35.23 12.37
N THR A 7 44.38 -34.85 11.34
CA THR A 7 43.89 -34.20 10.13
C THR A 7 42.74 -35.04 9.55
N PRO A 8 41.66 -34.43 9.01
CA PRO A 8 40.56 -35.17 8.42
C PRO A 8 41.09 -36.10 7.33
N GLU A 9 40.89 -37.41 7.48
CA GLU A 9 41.22 -38.36 6.42
C GLU A 9 40.25 -38.16 5.27
N THR A 10 40.71 -37.48 4.23
CA THR A 10 40.06 -37.41 2.93
C THR A 10 40.17 -38.79 2.26
N PRO A 11 39.07 -39.45 1.85
CA PRO A 11 39.19 -40.63 1.00
C PRO A 11 39.89 -40.22 -0.29
N ALA A 12 41.01 -40.88 -0.63
CA ALA A 12 41.82 -40.59 -1.81
C ALA A 12 41.07 -40.77 -3.15
N ASP A 13 39.86 -41.35 -3.13
CA ASP A 13 39.09 -41.77 -4.31
C ASP A 13 37.85 -40.90 -4.60
N GLY A 14 37.70 -39.72 -3.99
CA GLY A 14 36.52 -38.88 -4.21
C GLY A 14 35.24 -39.45 -3.57
N GLY A 15 35.40 -40.23 -2.50
CA GLY A 15 34.29 -40.78 -1.72
C GLY A 15 33.56 -39.73 -0.88
N ILE A 16 32.33 -40.07 -0.46
CA ILE A 16 31.45 -39.26 0.39
C ILE A 16 32.23 -38.79 1.64
N PRO A 17 32.27 -37.47 1.95
CA PRO A 17 33.00 -36.98 3.12
C PRO A 17 32.38 -37.53 4.41
N LEU A 18 33.18 -38.21 5.21
CA LEU A 18 32.77 -38.70 6.51
C LEU A 18 32.86 -37.57 7.54
N ALA A 19 31.82 -37.41 8.35
CA ALA A 19 31.78 -36.41 9.39
C ALA A 19 32.88 -36.70 10.45
N PRO A 20 33.72 -35.71 10.82
CA PRO A 20 34.74 -35.91 11.85
C PRO A 20 34.09 -36.17 13.21
N LEU A 21 34.82 -36.87 14.09
CA LEU A 21 34.40 -37.09 15.48
C LEU A 21 34.12 -35.74 16.18
N GLY A 22 32.86 -35.54 16.61
CA GLY A 22 32.40 -34.28 17.22
C GLY A 22 31.69 -33.32 16.26
N ALA A 23 31.51 -33.68 14.98
CA ALA A 23 30.67 -32.94 14.06
C ALA A 23 29.23 -32.87 14.56
N ARG A 24 28.67 -31.65 14.60
CA ARG A 24 27.27 -31.44 14.98
C ARG A 24 26.32 -31.72 13.83
N PHE A 25 26.78 -31.52 12.59
CA PHE A 25 25.96 -31.71 11.39
C PHE A 25 26.65 -32.63 10.40
N ASP A 26 25.86 -33.43 9.70
CA ASP A 26 26.31 -34.25 8.60
C ASP A 26 26.67 -33.36 7.40
N PRO A 27 27.89 -33.49 6.83
CA PRO A 27 28.35 -32.60 5.76
C PRO A 27 27.61 -32.77 4.44
N VAL A 28 26.94 -33.90 4.23
CA VAL A 28 26.35 -34.26 2.93
C VAL A 28 24.86 -33.99 2.94
N THR A 29 24.17 -34.45 3.97
CA THR A 29 22.71 -34.41 4.13
C THR A 29 22.23 -33.23 5.00
N GLY A 30 23.12 -32.63 5.79
CA GLY A 30 22.79 -31.54 6.71
C GLY A 30 22.01 -31.98 7.95
N ALA A 31 21.89 -33.28 8.20
CA ALA A 31 21.25 -33.82 9.39
C ALA A 31 21.99 -33.41 10.67
N GLU A 32 21.27 -33.06 11.73
CA GLU A 32 21.87 -32.71 13.01
C GLU A 32 22.16 -33.98 13.82
N HIS A 33 23.43 -34.26 14.09
CA HIS A 33 23.88 -35.31 14.99
C HIS A 33 23.63 -34.86 16.44
N SER A 34 22.42 -35.09 16.93
CA SER A 34 22.12 -34.90 18.35
C SER A 34 22.97 -35.88 19.16
N ALA A 35 23.57 -35.44 20.28
CA ALA A 35 24.29 -36.31 21.20
C ALA A 35 23.33 -37.32 21.88
N GLY A 36 23.00 -38.42 21.19
CA GLY A 36 22.13 -39.48 21.69
C GLY A 36 21.62 -40.36 20.55
N ALA A 37 21.88 -41.66 20.65
CA ALA A 37 21.48 -42.69 19.69
C ALA A 37 19.97 -42.64 19.42
N GLY A 38 19.57 -42.19 18.22
CA GLY A 38 18.19 -42.26 17.74
C GLY A 38 17.61 -41.03 17.02
N ALA A 39 18.34 -39.93 16.82
CA ALA A 39 17.78 -38.70 16.24
C ALA A 39 18.17 -38.46 14.77
N GLY A 40 17.64 -39.28 13.86
CA GLY A 40 17.66 -39.01 12.41
C GLY A 40 16.50 -38.14 11.92
N GLY A 41 15.90 -37.31 12.77
CA GLY A 41 14.58 -36.71 12.52
C GLY A 41 14.56 -35.18 12.61
N ALA A 42 14.56 -34.51 11.46
CA ALA A 42 14.21 -33.11 11.21
C ALA A 42 14.95 -32.05 12.07
N ARG A 43 15.83 -31.30 11.40
CA ARG A 43 16.57 -30.14 11.91
C ARG A 43 15.65 -28.92 12.18
N ARG A 44 14.68 -29.05 13.10
CA ARG A 44 13.59 -28.06 13.32
C ARG A 44 14.05 -26.79 14.04
N GLN A 45 15.05 -26.92 14.92
CA GLN A 45 15.56 -25.80 15.73
C GLN A 45 16.69 -25.03 15.06
N SER A 46 17.19 -25.52 13.92
CA SER A 46 18.30 -24.90 13.23
C SER A 46 18.00 -24.79 11.73
N TYR A 47 17.67 -23.58 11.28
CA TYR A 47 17.30 -23.31 9.90
C TYR A 47 18.49 -23.52 8.96
N ALA A 48 18.23 -24.10 7.78
CA ALA A 48 19.31 -24.64 6.94
C ALA A 48 20.21 -23.57 6.32
N LEU A 49 19.65 -22.38 6.09
CA LEU A 49 20.40 -21.23 5.59
C LEU A 49 20.96 -20.35 6.72
N GLN A 50 20.31 -20.34 7.89
CA GLN A 50 20.79 -19.61 9.09
C GLN A 50 20.61 -20.47 10.36
N PRO A 51 21.61 -21.28 10.74
CA PRO A 51 21.49 -22.28 11.81
C PRO A 51 21.17 -21.74 13.20
N GLY A 52 21.45 -20.45 13.46
CA GLY A 52 21.15 -19.79 14.72
C GLY A 52 19.67 -19.45 14.94
N GLU A 53 18.80 -19.72 13.96
CA GLU A 53 17.38 -19.39 14.00
C GLU A 53 16.53 -20.65 13.79
N PRO A 54 15.40 -20.82 14.49
CA PRO A 54 14.52 -21.96 14.27
C PRO A 54 13.71 -21.81 12.99
N VAL A 55 13.35 -22.93 12.36
CA VAL A 55 12.63 -22.93 11.05
C VAL A 55 11.29 -22.21 11.16
N ALA A 56 10.58 -22.39 12.27
CA ALA A 56 9.27 -21.80 12.55
C ALA A 56 9.36 -20.44 13.26
N SER A 57 10.34 -19.59 12.93
CA SER A 57 10.39 -18.21 13.45
C SER A 57 10.13 -17.17 12.37
N PHE A 58 9.50 -16.06 12.78
CA PHE A 58 9.35 -14.89 11.93
C PHE A 58 10.66 -14.08 11.93
N ASN A 59 11.40 -14.14 10.82
CA ASN A 59 12.59 -13.32 10.63
C ASN A 59 12.65 -12.89 9.17
N LEU A 60 12.21 -11.67 8.93
CA LEU A 60 11.92 -11.17 7.59
C LEU A 60 13.14 -11.22 6.66
N VAL A 61 14.27 -10.69 7.13
CA VAL A 61 15.50 -10.56 6.33
C VAL A 61 16.02 -11.94 5.92
N THR A 62 16.19 -12.87 6.85
CA THR A 62 16.75 -14.19 6.53
C THR A 62 15.79 -15.10 5.73
N SER A 63 14.52 -14.68 5.56
CA SER A 63 13.52 -15.38 4.75
C SER A 63 13.42 -14.85 3.32
N LEU A 64 13.29 -13.52 3.16
CA LEU A 64 13.17 -12.87 1.85
C LEU A 64 14.53 -12.64 1.18
N MET A 65 15.60 -12.54 1.98
CA MET A 65 16.98 -12.35 1.54
C MET A 65 17.84 -13.53 2.03
N PRO A 66 17.58 -14.76 1.53
CA PRO A 66 18.18 -15.98 2.06
C PRO A 66 19.72 -15.97 2.02
N LEU A 67 20.33 -15.31 1.04
CA LEU A 67 21.78 -15.25 0.85
C LEU A 67 22.47 -14.21 1.76
N ALA A 68 21.71 -13.27 2.36
CA ALA A 68 22.24 -12.27 3.29
C ALA A 68 22.65 -12.89 4.64
N SER A 69 22.13 -14.09 4.95
CA SER A 69 22.46 -14.89 6.13
C SER A 69 23.97 -15.17 6.25
N GLY A 70 24.67 -15.30 5.12
CA GLY A 70 26.10 -15.59 5.04
C GLY A 70 27.03 -14.36 4.95
N ARG A 71 26.57 -13.12 5.08
CA ARG A 71 27.47 -11.94 4.98
C ARG A 71 27.28 -10.84 6.02
N ALA A 72 26.06 -10.55 6.47
CA ALA A 72 25.76 -9.71 7.65
C ALA A 72 24.25 -9.36 7.65
N PRO A 73 23.37 -10.16 8.29
CA PRO A 73 21.94 -9.86 8.31
C PRO A 73 21.60 -8.53 9.00
N GLN A 74 22.50 -8.02 9.85
CA GLN A 74 22.29 -6.78 10.59
C GLN A 74 22.28 -5.53 9.69
N THR A 75 23.02 -5.52 8.58
CA THR A 75 23.05 -4.38 7.63
C THR A 75 21.67 -4.14 7.04
N TYR A 76 21.02 -5.20 6.56
CA TYR A 76 19.68 -5.12 5.96
C TYR A 76 18.59 -4.82 6.98
N ARG A 77 18.75 -5.25 8.24
CA ARG A 77 17.84 -4.87 9.34
C ARG A 77 17.89 -3.36 9.61
N TRP A 78 19.08 -2.76 9.63
CA TRP A 78 19.22 -1.30 9.76
C TRP A 78 18.69 -0.55 8.53
N ALA A 79 18.98 -1.04 7.32
CA ALA A 79 18.47 -0.42 6.09
C ALA A 79 16.94 -0.44 6.04
N LEU A 80 16.31 -1.56 6.43
CA LEU A 80 14.86 -1.66 6.54
C LEU A 80 14.30 -0.75 7.63
N GLY A 81 14.92 -0.73 8.83
CA GLY A 81 14.48 0.13 9.93
C GLY A 81 14.51 1.62 9.57
N VAL A 82 15.61 2.09 9.00
CA VAL A 82 15.74 3.48 8.52
C VAL A 82 14.80 3.76 7.35
N GLY A 83 14.68 2.81 6.41
CA GLY A 83 13.83 2.95 5.24
C GLY A 83 12.34 3.07 5.58
N ILE A 84 11.88 2.40 6.65
CA ILE A 84 10.50 2.53 7.17
C ILE A 84 10.32 3.84 7.94
N LEU A 85 11.32 4.24 8.72
CA LEU A 85 11.22 5.44 9.56
C LEU A 85 10.98 6.70 8.74
N ILE A 86 11.64 6.83 7.58
CA ILE A 86 11.53 8.01 6.69
C ILE A 86 10.08 8.30 6.26
N PRO A 87 9.35 7.40 5.58
CA PRO A 87 7.98 7.66 5.16
C PRO A 87 7.00 7.77 6.34
N VAL A 88 7.22 7.03 7.43
CA VAL A 88 6.35 7.11 8.63
C VAL A 88 6.43 8.49 9.27
N VAL A 89 7.65 9.04 9.44
CA VAL A 89 7.84 10.39 9.97
C VAL A 89 7.25 11.42 9.01
N ALA A 90 7.47 11.28 7.70
CA ALA A 90 6.90 12.20 6.72
C ALA A 90 5.37 12.21 6.72
N GLY A 91 4.74 11.04 6.82
CA GLY A 91 3.28 10.93 6.89
C GLY A 91 2.70 11.47 8.20
N ALA A 92 3.39 11.24 9.33
CA ALA A 92 3.01 11.83 10.60
C ALA A 92 3.10 13.38 10.59
N LEU A 93 3.96 13.93 9.74
CA LEU A 93 4.11 15.38 9.52
C LEU A 93 3.21 15.92 8.38
N GLY A 94 2.38 15.08 7.76
CA GLY A 94 1.43 15.50 6.71
C GLY A 94 2.01 15.58 5.29
N PHE A 95 3.26 15.20 5.06
CA PHE A 95 3.87 15.13 3.72
C PHE A 95 3.46 13.83 3.00
N LEU A 96 2.18 13.69 2.65
CA LEU A 96 1.64 12.42 2.16
C LEU A 96 2.21 11.98 0.81
N ALA A 97 2.31 12.88 -0.16
CA ALA A 97 2.87 12.55 -1.48
C ALA A 97 4.30 12.02 -1.35
N PHE A 98 5.13 12.74 -0.57
CA PHE A 98 6.45 12.24 -0.19
C PHE A 98 6.37 10.87 0.48
N ALA A 99 5.52 10.71 1.50
CA ALA A 99 5.45 9.52 2.33
C ALA A 99 5.07 8.27 1.53
N PHE A 100 4.07 8.35 0.65
CA PHE A 100 3.63 7.22 -0.17
C PHE A 100 4.65 6.82 -1.24
N VAL A 101 5.31 7.80 -1.88
CA VAL A 101 6.37 7.48 -2.85
C VAL A 101 7.61 6.91 -2.16
N ALA A 102 8.01 7.51 -1.03
CA ALA A 102 9.07 6.97 -0.19
C ALA A 102 8.75 5.55 0.27
N ALA A 103 7.53 5.31 0.78
CA ALA A 103 7.03 4.00 1.20
C ALA A 103 7.08 2.96 0.07
N ALA A 104 6.57 3.31 -1.11
CA ALA A 104 6.55 2.42 -2.27
C ALA A 104 7.95 1.93 -2.66
N VAL A 105 8.98 2.77 -2.50
CA VAL A 105 10.34 2.46 -2.94
C VAL A 105 11.18 1.72 -1.88
N VAL A 106 10.76 1.68 -0.60
CA VAL A 106 11.55 1.08 0.51
C VAL A 106 12.01 -0.34 0.18
N VAL A 107 11.07 -1.26 -0.02
CA VAL A 107 11.40 -2.69 -0.21
C VAL A 107 12.10 -2.95 -1.54
N PRO A 108 11.65 -2.41 -2.70
CA PRO A 108 12.37 -2.56 -3.95
C PRO A 108 13.82 -2.04 -3.89
N ALA A 109 14.06 -0.87 -3.30
CA ALA A 109 15.40 -0.30 -3.21
C ALA A 109 16.34 -1.18 -2.37
N ILE A 110 15.88 -1.66 -1.22
CA ILE A 110 16.67 -2.59 -0.39
C ILE A 110 16.96 -3.88 -1.17
N TYR A 111 15.99 -4.39 -1.93
CA TYR A 111 16.14 -5.63 -2.68
C TYR A 111 17.12 -5.50 -3.85
N VAL A 112 17.12 -4.38 -4.57
CA VAL A 112 18.11 -4.10 -5.63
C VAL A 112 19.52 -4.08 -5.05
N VAL A 113 19.72 -3.43 -3.90
CA VAL A 113 21.02 -3.41 -3.22
C VAL A 113 21.41 -4.82 -2.75
N TYR A 114 20.47 -5.58 -2.19
CA TYR A 114 20.69 -6.97 -1.79
C TYR A 114 21.15 -7.83 -2.97
N MET A 115 20.45 -7.77 -4.11
CA MET A 115 20.80 -8.55 -5.30
C MET A 115 22.19 -8.17 -5.83
N TYR A 116 22.55 -6.88 -5.74
CA TYR A 116 23.89 -6.40 -6.05
C TYR A 116 24.95 -7.01 -5.15
N ASP A 117 24.74 -6.97 -3.83
CA ASP A 117 25.70 -7.43 -2.83
C ASP A 117 25.97 -8.94 -2.88
N VAL A 118 24.94 -9.74 -3.20
CA VAL A 118 25.07 -11.20 -3.28
C VAL A 118 25.47 -11.70 -4.68
N ASN A 119 25.69 -10.78 -5.63
CA ASN A 119 25.90 -11.02 -7.05
C ASN A 119 24.86 -11.97 -7.65
N GLN A 120 23.58 -11.67 -7.45
CA GLN A 120 22.49 -12.53 -7.90
C GLN A 120 22.36 -12.63 -9.43
N TRP A 121 23.08 -11.77 -10.14
CA TRP A 121 23.04 -11.62 -11.59
C TRP A 121 24.02 -12.55 -12.33
N GLU A 122 24.86 -13.32 -11.63
CA GLU A 122 25.89 -14.21 -12.24
C GLU A 122 26.66 -13.55 -13.40
N ASP A 123 27.03 -12.27 -13.24
CA ASP A 123 27.74 -11.44 -14.23
C ASP A 123 26.99 -11.19 -15.58
N GLU A 124 25.69 -11.51 -15.65
CA GLU A 124 24.80 -11.06 -16.73
C GLU A 124 24.60 -9.53 -16.69
N PRO A 125 24.31 -8.87 -17.83
CA PRO A 125 24.11 -7.44 -17.86
C PRO A 125 22.93 -7.03 -16.96
N LEU A 126 23.24 -6.22 -15.94
CA LEU A 126 22.33 -5.67 -14.92
C LEU A 126 20.96 -5.23 -15.49
N GLY A 127 20.96 -4.68 -16.71
CA GLY A 127 19.78 -4.22 -17.41
C GLY A 127 18.75 -5.30 -17.74
N VAL A 128 19.15 -6.57 -17.87
CA VAL A 128 18.20 -7.66 -18.15
C VAL A 128 17.36 -7.98 -16.92
N VAL A 129 17.99 -8.09 -15.76
CA VAL A 129 17.28 -8.43 -14.53
C VAL A 129 16.48 -7.24 -14.03
N LEU A 130 17.07 -6.04 -14.06
CA LEU A 130 16.32 -4.80 -13.80
C LEU A 130 15.23 -4.57 -14.84
N GLY A 131 15.41 -5.01 -16.08
CA GLY A 131 14.38 -4.98 -17.13
C GLY A 131 13.20 -5.88 -16.82
N ALA A 132 13.42 -7.08 -16.27
CA ALA A 132 12.36 -7.97 -15.83
C ALA A 132 11.60 -7.45 -14.59
N VAL A 133 12.33 -6.83 -13.65
CA VAL A 133 11.72 -6.13 -12.50
C VAL A 133 10.94 -4.90 -12.97
N GLY A 134 11.52 -4.13 -13.89
CA GLY A 134 10.88 -2.99 -14.53
C GLY A 134 9.65 -3.39 -15.33
N LEU A 135 9.65 -4.59 -15.93
CA LEU A 135 8.47 -5.15 -16.59
C LEU A 135 7.35 -5.42 -15.58
N ALA A 136 7.64 -6.00 -14.41
CA ALA A 136 6.62 -6.19 -13.37
C ALA A 136 6.04 -4.85 -12.90
N ALA A 137 6.88 -3.83 -12.71
CA ALA A 137 6.42 -2.47 -12.40
C ALA A 137 5.56 -1.88 -13.54
N ALA A 138 5.99 -2.01 -14.80
CA ALA A 138 5.26 -1.49 -15.97
C ALA A 138 3.92 -2.18 -16.19
N LEU A 139 3.87 -3.52 -16.01
CA LEU A 139 2.63 -4.29 -16.03
C LEU A 139 1.72 -3.91 -14.86
N GLY A 140 2.30 -3.63 -13.69
CA GLY A 140 1.59 -3.06 -12.54
C GLY A 140 0.94 -1.74 -12.90
N VAL A 141 1.72 -0.78 -13.42
CA VAL A 141 1.18 0.50 -13.88
C VAL A 141 0.05 0.29 -14.90
N GLY A 142 0.29 -0.46 -15.97
CA GLY A 142 -0.68 -0.67 -17.03
C GLY A 142 -1.97 -1.34 -16.55
N PHE A 143 -1.86 -2.42 -15.77
CA PHE A 143 -3.02 -3.11 -15.25
C PHE A 143 -3.78 -2.27 -14.24
N THR A 144 -3.08 -1.61 -13.31
CA THR A 144 -3.70 -0.69 -12.35
C THR A 144 -4.45 0.42 -13.07
N PHE A 145 -3.89 1.04 -14.11
CA PHE A 145 -4.64 1.99 -14.93
C PHE A 145 -5.87 1.36 -15.58
N ILE A 146 -5.77 0.16 -16.14
CA ILE A 146 -6.90 -0.50 -16.82
C ILE A 146 -8.05 -0.79 -15.85
N TRP A 147 -7.79 -1.38 -14.69
CA TRP A 147 -8.88 -1.70 -13.76
C TRP A 147 -9.37 -0.48 -12.99
N HIS A 148 -8.48 0.46 -12.66
CA HIS A 148 -8.81 1.68 -11.91
C HIS A 148 -9.42 2.79 -12.77
N ALA A 149 -9.16 2.84 -14.09
CA ALA A 149 -9.71 3.89 -14.97
C ALA A 149 -10.64 3.34 -16.07
N GLY A 150 -10.49 2.07 -16.47
CA GLY A 150 -11.20 1.49 -17.61
C GLY A 150 -12.35 0.55 -17.25
N ILE A 151 -12.13 -0.42 -16.34
CA ILE A 151 -13.13 -1.45 -15.98
C ILE A 151 -14.17 -0.90 -15.00
N LEU A 152 -13.76 -0.01 -14.11
CA LEU A 152 -14.64 0.56 -13.08
C LEU A 152 -15.36 1.85 -13.53
N GLY A 153 -14.98 2.47 -14.66
CA GLY A 153 -15.67 3.66 -15.21
C GLY A 153 -15.65 4.88 -14.28
N GLY A 154 -15.87 6.08 -14.81
CA GLY A 154 -16.05 7.28 -13.98
C GLY A 154 -17.31 7.26 -13.09
N GLU A 155 -18.19 6.27 -13.30
CA GLU A 155 -19.45 6.08 -12.57
C GLU A 155 -19.29 5.12 -11.39
N VAL A 156 -18.14 4.45 -11.24
CA VAL A 156 -17.83 3.65 -10.06
C VAL A 156 -16.40 3.98 -9.67
N SER A 157 -16.27 5.01 -8.82
CA SER A 157 -14.99 5.32 -8.18
C SER A 157 -14.37 4.00 -7.70
N PRO A 158 -13.06 3.71 -7.94
CA PRO A 158 -12.38 2.50 -7.45
C PRO A 158 -12.18 2.47 -5.93
N VAL A 159 -13.09 3.15 -5.26
CA VAL A 159 -13.10 3.68 -3.92
C VAL A 159 -14.55 3.70 -3.42
N ASP A 160 -15.40 2.81 -3.93
CA ASP A 160 -16.59 2.42 -3.18
C ASP A 160 -16.10 1.54 -2.01
N PHE A 161 -15.77 2.24 -0.91
CA PHE A 161 -15.55 1.68 0.42
C PHE A 161 -16.80 1.79 1.27
N ASP A 162 -17.97 1.97 0.68
CA ASP A 162 -19.21 1.93 1.44
C ASP A 162 -19.51 0.49 1.84
N GLY A 163 -19.07 0.19 3.06
CA GLY A 163 -19.81 -0.65 3.98
C GLY A 163 -21.06 0.02 4.55
N HIS A 164 -21.44 1.21 4.05
CA HIS A 164 -22.53 2.02 4.60
C HIS A 164 -23.72 2.24 3.67
N GLY A 165 -23.76 1.54 2.52
CA GLY A 165 -25.03 1.22 1.92
C GLY A 165 -25.80 0.27 2.86
N THR A 166 -27.03 0.66 3.23
CA THR A 166 -28.07 -0.27 3.71
C THR A 166 -28.35 -1.42 2.73
N SER A 167 -27.73 -1.40 1.54
CA SER A 167 -27.70 -2.43 0.51
C SER A 167 -26.44 -3.32 0.63
N GLY A 168 -26.64 -4.64 0.64
CA GLY A 168 -25.58 -5.63 0.91
C GLY A 168 -24.41 -5.65 -0.09
N VAL A 169 -23.45 -6.55 0.16
CA VAL A 169 -22.25 -6.77 -0.67
C VAL A 169 -22.56 -6.80 -2.17
N ARG A 170 -22.16 -5.76 -2.91
CA ARG A 170 -22.19 -5.77 -4.39
C ARG A 170 -21.26 -6.86 -4.90
N TRP A 171 -21.87 -7.94 -5.42
CA TRP A 171 -21.14 -9.12 -5.89
C TRP A 171 -20.14 -8.79 -6.99
N THR A 172 -20.42 -7.78 -7.81
CA THR A 172 -19.50 -7.29 -8.86
C THR A 172 -18.22 -6.74 -8.26
N SER A 173 -18.30 -5.81 -7.31
CA SER A 173 -17.13 -5.21 -6.63
C SER A 173 -16.34 -6.26 -5.87
N LEU A 174 -17.01 -7.18 -5.18
CA LEU A 174 -16.34 -8.29 -4.50
C LEU A 174 -15.60 -9.18 -5.50
N LEU A 175 -16.25 -9.63 -6.58
CA LEU A 175 -15.61 -10.51 -7.55
C LEU A 175 -14.47 -9.82 -8.31
N VAL A 176 -14.58 -8.52 -8.59
CA VAL A 176 -13.51 -7.78 -9.26
C VAL A 176 -12.33 -7.56 -8.32
N LEU A 177 -12.55 -6.98 -7.13
CA LEU A 177 -11.47 -6.56 -6.23
C LEU A 177 -10.84 -7.73 -5.44
N VAL A 178 -11.63 -8.72 -5.05
CA VAL A 178 -11.16 -9.84 -4.21
C VAL A 178 -10.69 -11.02 -5.06
N LEU A 179 -11.21 -11.19 -6.27
CA LEU A 179 -10.91 -12.36 -7.11
C LEU A 179 -10.20 -12.00 -8.42
N LEU A 180 -10.80 -11.17 -9.28
CA LEU A 180 -10.25 -10.89 -10.60
C LEU A 180 -8.91 -10.14 -10.54
N VAL A 181 -8.88 -9.01 -9.82
CA VAL A 181 -7.68 -8.18 -9.67
C VAL A 181 -6.53 -8.99 -9.09
N PRO A 182 -6.68 -9.74 -7.98
CA PRO A 182 -5.56 -10.48 -7.39
C PRO A 182 -5.08 -11.63 -8.29
N ILE A 183 -5.99 -12.29 -9.02
CA ILE A 183 -5.62 -13.33 -9.99
C ILE A 183 -4.78 -12.75 -11.12
N VAL A 184 -5.26 -11.69 -11.77
CA VAL A 184 -4.56 -11.10 -12.91
C VAL A 184 -3.25 -10.47 -12.46
N SER A 185 -3.24 -9.76 -11.33
CA SER A 185 -2.03 -9.19 -10.74
C SER A 185 -0.97 -10.26 -10.47
N GLU A 186 -1.35 -11.42 -9.92
CA GLU A 186 -0.37 -12.49 -9.66
C GLU A 186 0.25 -13.05 -10.93
N VAL A 187 -0.59 -13.33 -11.94
CA VAL A 187 -0.11 -13.81 -13.25
C VAL A 187 0.85 -12.79 -13.90
N LEU A 188 0.56 -11.50 -13.79
CA LEU A 188 1.40 -10.44 -14.34
C LEU A 188 2.75 -10.29 -13.63
N LYS A 189 2.78 -10.41 -12.29
CA LYS A 189 4.01 -10.33 -11.49
C LYS A 189 5.03 -11.39 -11.89
N GLU A 190 4.57 -12.59 -12.28
CA GLU A 190 5.43 -13.72 -12.60
C GLU A 190 6.09 -13.63 -13.99
N VAL A 191 5.57 -12.82 -14.91
CA VAL A 191 6.04 -12.78 -16.32
C VAL A 191 7.55 -12.55 -16.43
N GLY A 192 8.06 -11.50 -15.77
CA GLY A 192 9.49 -11.18 -15.77
C GLY A 192 10.35 -12.26 -15.12
N PRO A 193 10.07 -12.62 -13.85
CA PRO A 193 10.79 -13.68 -13.13
C PRO A 193 10.81 -15.04 -13.83
N LEU A 194 9.71 -15.47 -14.45
CA LEU A 194 9.67 -16.76 -15.16
C LEU A 194 10.58 -16.76 -16.40
N VAL A 195 10.66 -15.64 -17.12
CA VAL A 195 11.60 -15.49 -18.25
C VAL A 195 13.05 -15.56 -17.78
N LEU A 196 13.36 -15.02 -16.59
CA LEU A 196 14.70 -15.11 -16.01
C LEU A 196 14.99 -16.52 -15.49
N ALA A 197 14.10 -17.10 -14.71
CA ALA A 197 14.24 -18.45 -14.15
C ALA A 197 14.34 -19.54 -15.23
N GLY A 198 13.85 -19.27 -16.44
CA GLY A 198 14.03 -20.14 -17.60
C GLY A 198 15.45 -20.12 -18.21
N ARG A 199 16.37 -19.28 -17.70
CA ARG A 199 17.73 -19.18 -18.24
C ARG A 199 18.66 -20.18 -17.57
N PRO A 200 19.59 -20.80 -18.32
CA PRO A 200 20.59 -21.71 -17.74
C PRO A 200 21.50 -21.07 -16.68
N ALA A 201 21.68 -19.75 -16.72
CA ALA A 201 22.44 -18.99 -15.71
C ALA A 201 21.72 -18.90 -14.35
N PHE A 202 20.39 -19.09 -14.33
CA PHE A 202 19.53 -18.92 -13.16
C PHE A 202 18.79 -20.22 -12.85
N ASP A 203 19.55 -21.24 -12.50
CA ASP A 203 19.11 -22.64 -12.45
C ASP A 203 18.92 -23.16 -11.01
N ASP A 204 18.68 -22.28 -10.04
CA ASP A 204 18.49 -22.61 -8.63
C ASP A 204 17.15 -22.06 -8.12
N MET A 205 16.42 -22.85 -7.32
CA MET A 205 15.25 -22.41 -6.55
C MET A 205 15.41 -21.04 -5.86
N ILE A 206 16.58 -20.79 -5.25
CA ILE A 206 16.86 -19.53 -4.55
C ILE A 206 16.83 -18.36 -5.53
N ASP A 207 17.26 -18.58 -6.77
CA ASP A 207 17.24 -17.54 -7.81
C ASP A 207 15.81 -17.20 -8.20
N GLY A 208 14.98 -18.21 -8.48
CA GLY A 208 13.56 -18.04 -8.73
C GLY A 208 12.83 -17.32 -7.60
N LEU A 209 13.09 -17.71 -6.35
CA LEU A 209 12.55 -17.03 -5.18
C LEU A 209 12.92 -15.55 -5.20
N THR A 210 14.20 -15.23 -5.40
CA THR A 210 14.67 -13.85 -5.34
C THR A 210 14.08 -12.98 -6.44
N PHE A 211 13.95 -13.50 -7.66
CA PHE A 211 13.32 -12.79 -8.76
C PHE A 211 11.82 -12.58 -8.53
N GLY A 212 11.11 -13.60 -8.02
CA GLY A 212 9.70 -13.47 -7.67
C GLY A 212 9.46 -12.43 -6.57
N VAL A 213 10.29 -12.41 -5.54
CA VAL A 213 10.20 -11.44 -4.43
C VAL A 213 10.37 -10.00 -4.92
N VAL A 214 11.41 -9.73 -5.72
CA VAL A 214 11.64 -8.37 -6.23
C VAL A 214 10.56 -7.92 -7.21
N ALA A 215 10.05 -8.81 -8.06
CA ALA A 215 9.00 -8.48 -9.00
C ALA A 215 7.67 -8.19 -8.29
N GLY A 216 7.29 -8.99 -7.29
CA GLY A 216 6.13 -8.73 -6.47
C GLY A 216 6.24 -7.41 -5.69
N ALA A 217 7.41 -7.10 -5.14
CA ALA A 217 7.67 -5.81 -4.48
C ALA A 217 7.61 -4.62 -5.45
N ALA A 218 8.19 -4.74 -6.65
CA ALA A 218 8.17 -3.69 -7.67
C ALA A 218 6.74 -3.44 -8.22
N TYR A 219 5.97 -4.51 -8.40
CA TYR A 219 4.56 -4.42 -8.74
C TYR A 219 3.76 -3.70 -7.64
N ALA A 220 3.97 -4.08 -6.37
CA ALA A 220 3.33 -3.43 -5.23
C ALA A 220 3.65 -1.93 -5.18
N ALA A 221 4.89 -1.55 -5.43
CA ALA A 221 5.33 -0.16 -5.50
C ALA A 221 4.61 0.61 -6.62
N ALA A 222 4.58 0.05 -7.84
CA ALA A 222 3.92 0.64 -8.99
C ALA A 222 2.41 0.84 -8.74
N GLU A 223 1.73 -0.20 -8.25
CA GLU A 223 0.31 -0.13 -7.92
C GLU A 223 0.04 0.91 -6.83
N THR A 224 0.86 0.97 -5.77
CA THR A 224 0.74 1.98 -4.72
C THR A 224 0.85 3.40 -5.28
N ILE A 225 1.77 3.66 -6.20
CA ILE A 225 1.92 4.98 -6.83
C ILE A 225 0.69 5.30 -7.69
N VAL A 226 0.21 4.37 -8.52
CA VAL A 226 -0.90 4.64 -9.45
C VAL A 226 -2.24 4.81 -8.73
N VAL A 227 -2.52 4.01 -7.70
CA VAL A 227 -3.73 4.15 -6.86
C VAL A 227 -3.73 5.48 -6.13
N ASN A 228 -2.56 5.95 -5.69
CA ASN A 228 -2.42 7.20 -4.94
C ASN A 228 -2.22 8.45 -5.81
N ARG A 229 -2.46 8.35 -7.12
CA ARG A 229 -2.14 9.44 -8.04
C ARG A 229 -2.85 10.76 -7.71
N GLY A 230 -4.02 10.71 -7.09
CA GLY A 230 -4.77 11.90 -6.64
C GLY A 230 -4.01 12.74 -5.59
N LEU A 231 -3.19 12.09 -4.76
CA LEU A 231 -2.30 12.77 -3.82
C LEU A 231 -1.19 13.56 -4.55
N PHE A 232 -0.93 13.29 -5.82
CA PHE A 232 0.06 14.02 -6.62
C PHE A 232 -0.58 15.06 -7.54
N SER A 233 -1.91 15.08 -7.69
CA SER A 233 -2.58 16.07 -8.54
C SER A 233 -3.09 17.27 -7.77
N SER A 234 -3.47 17.07 -6.51
CA SER A 234 -4.31 18.05 -5.81
C SER A 234 -3.64 18.68 -4.57
N PHE A 235 -2.67 18.02 -3.91
CA PHE A 235 -2.08 18.53 -2.65
C PHE A 235 -0.62 18.08 -2.42
N GLY A 236 0.19 18.90 -1.75
CA GLY A 236 1.54 18.54 -1.30
C GLY A 236 1.67 18.23 0.20
N GLN A 237 0.90 18.89 1.07
CA GLN A 237 1.06 18.81 2.53
C GLN A 237 -0.28 19.01 3.25
N ILE A 238 -0.46 18.32 4.38
CA ILE A 238 -1.64 18.43 5.26
C ILE A 238 -1.26 19.10 6.58
N ASP A 239 -2.05 20.08 7.02
CA ASP A 239 -1.80 20.86 8.25
C ASP A 239 -2.27 20.15 9.54
N SER A 240 -3.21 19.19 9.45
CA SER A 240 -3.69 18.42 10.60
C SER A 240 -3.96 16.93 10.28
N PRO A 241 -2.92 16.11 10.04
CA PRO A 241 -3.13 14.73 9.65
C PRO A 241 -3.58 13.86 10.85
N ASN A 242 -4.58 12.99 10.63
CA ASN A 242 -4.83 11.88 11.56
C ASN A 242 -3.65 10.89 11.50
N ALA A 243 -2.68 11.08 12.39
CA ALA A 243 -1.44 10.30 12.38
C ALA A 243 -1.69 8.79 12.51
N GLY A 244 -2.68 8.36 13.29
CA GLY A 244 -2.99 6.94 13.46
C GLY A 244 -3.46 6.28 12.16
N PHE A 245 -4.32 6.97 11.41
CA PHE A 245 -4.79 6.53 10.11
C PHE A 245 -3.65 6.50 9.07
N TRP A 246 -2.95 7.62 8.87
CA TRP A 246 -1.91 7.73 7.85
C TRP A 246 -0.71 6.83 8.10
N VAL A 247 -0.26 6.70 9.34
CA VAL A 247 0.83 5.76 9.69
C VAL A 247 0.42 4.32 9.39
N SER A 248 -0.84 3.96 9.63
CA SER A 248 -1.34 2.60 9.32
C SER A 248 -1.31 2.31 7.82
N LEU A 249 -1.76 3.26 7.00
CA LEU A 249 -1.72 3.16 5.55
C LEU A 249 -0.28 3.10 5.01
N ILE A 250 0.60 3.95 5.53
CA ILE A 250 2.00 4.00 5.13
C ILE A 250 2.72 2.70 5.49
N LEU A 251 2.49 2.13 6.68
CA LEU A 251 3.05 0.84 7.05
C LEU A 251 2.53 -0.30 6.17
N SER A 252 1.24 -0.25 5.81
CA SER A 252 0.65 -1.21 4.88
C SER A 252 1.33 -1.15 3.50
N ALA A 253 1.50 0.06 2.98
CA ALA A 253 2.14 0.31 1.68
C ALA A 253 3.64 0.02 1.67
N ALA A 254 4.37 0.42 2.72
CA ALA A 254 5.84 0.31 2.78
C ALA A 254 6.31 -1.11 3.07
N ILE A 255 5.56 -1.88 3.87
CA ILE A 255 6.03 -3.14 4.44
C ILE A 255 5.11 -4.28 4.03
N VAL A 256 3.84 -4.21 4.44
CA VAL A 256 2.95 -5.37 4.41
C VAL A 256 2.68 -5.81 2.97
N LYS A 257 2.25 -4.89 2.12
CA LYS A 257 1.90 -5.19 0.73
C LYS A 257 3.10 -5.71 -0.08
N PRO A 258 4.28 -5.06 -0.08
CA PRO A 258 5.47 -5.62 -0.74
C PRO A 258 5.88 -7.01 -0.22
N ILE A 259 5.73 -7.27 1.09
CA ILE A 259 6.05 -8.60 1.65
C ILE A 259 5.04 -9.65 1.16
N VAL A 260 3.74 -9.35 1.18
CA VAL A 260 2.72 -10.29 0.72
C VAL A 260 2.92 -10.60 -0.76
N TYR A 261 3.04 -9.57 -1.60
CA TYR A 261 3.18 -9.74 -3.05
C TYR A 261 4.52 -10.42 -3.38
N GLY A 262 5.61 -9.95 -2.78
CA GLY A 262 6.93 -10.54 -2.99
C GLY A 262 7.00 -11.99 -2.51
N ALA A 263 6.47 -12.32 -1.33
CA ALA A 263 6.52 -13.68 -0.82
C ALA A 263 5.62 -14.64 -1.61
N ALA A 264 4.41 -14.21 -2.00
CA ALA A 264 3.50 -15.01 -2.81
C ALA A 264 4.12 -15.34 -4.17
N THR A 265 4.54 -14.32 -4.93
CA THR A 265 5.19 -14.49 -6.22
C THR A 265 6.51 -15.25 -6.09
N GLY A 266 7.25 -15.00 -5.01
CA GLY A 266 8.46 -15.74 -4.66
C GLY A 266 8.24 -17.25 -4.52
N ILE A 267 7.15 -17.68 -3.85
CA ILE A 267 6.79 -19.10 -3.71
C ILE A 267 6.52 -19.73 -5.09
N ALA A 268 5.73 -19.06 -5.93
CA ALA A 268 5.38 -19.55 -7.26
C ALA A 268 6.63 -19.70 -8.16
N VAL A 269 7.45 -18.65 -8.26
CA VAL A 269 8.65 -18.66 -9.13
C VAL A 269 9.75 -19.58 -8.58
N ALA A 270 9.89 -19.71 -7.25
CA ALA A 270 10.76 -20.72 -6.64
C ALA A 270 10.36 -22.13 -7.08
N SER A 271 9.05 -22.43 -7.07
CA SER A 271 8.53 -23.74 -7.48
C SER A 271 8.63 -24.01 -8.99
N PHE A 272 8.70 -22.96 -9.82
CA PHE A 272 9.07 -23.07 -11.24
C PHE A 272 10.55 -23.42 -11.43
N SER A 273 11.44 -22.86 -10.60
CA SER A 273 12.89 -23.02 -10.73
C SER A 273 13.40 -24.37 -10.25
N GLY A 274 12.69 -25.06 -9.34
CA GLY A 274 13.03 -26.42 -8.93
C GLY A 274 14.26 -26.52 -8.03
N LEU A 275 14.56 -27.74 -7.55
CA LEU A 275 15.50 -27.98 -6.45
C LEU A 275 16.99 -28.07 -6.85
N GLY A 276 17.28 -28.40 -8.11
CA GLY A 276 18.61 -28.76 -8.62
C GLY A 276 18.98 -28.02 -9.92
N ALA A 277 20.07 -28.45 -10.59
CA ALA A 277 20.55 -27.80 -11.81
C ALA A 277 19.57 -27.96 -12.98
N GLY A 278 18.91 -26.87 -13.33
CA GLY A 278 17.90 -26.76 -14.39
C GLY A 278 16.51 -26.48 -13.80
N TYR A 279 15.71 -25.69 -14.51
CA TYR A 279 14.38 -25.32 -14.02
C TYR A 279 13.34 -26.44 -14.21
N ASP A 280 12.48 -26.63 -13.22
CA ASP A 280 11.42 -27.64 -13.25
C ASP A 280 10.29 -27.28 -14.22
N GLY A 281 10.07 -25.98 -14.44
CA GLY A 281 9.08 -25.46 -15.38
C GLY A 281 7.65 -25.59 -14.87
N PHE A 282 6.70 -25.69 -15.81
CA PHE A 282 5.26 -25.80 -15.53
C PHE A 282 4.83 -27.21 -15.06
N LYS A 283 5.46 -27.70 -13.99
CA LYS A 283 5.13 -28.98 -13.33
C LYS A 283 4.07 -28.80 -12.24
N PRO A 284 3.51 -29.88 -11.66
CA PRO A 284 2.55 -29.79 -10.56
C PRO A 284 3.04 -28.99 -9.35
N ALA A 285 4.36 -28.96 -9.11
CA ALA A 285 4.97 -28.13 -8.07
C ALA A 285 4.72 -26.64 -8.31
N TYR A 286 4.92 -26.16 -9.54
CA TYR A 286 4.61 -24.78 -9.94
C TYR A 286 3.14 -24.44 -9.70
N PHE A 287 2.21 -25.26 -10.19
CA PHE A 287 0.78 -24.98 -10.02
C PHE A 287 0.34 -25.00 -8.55
N ARG A 288 1.00 -25.79 -7.71
CA ARG A 288 0.78 -25.76 -6.26
C ARG A 288 1.30 -24.46 -5.63
N GLY A 289 2.47 -23.99 -6.05
CA GLY A 289 3.03 -22.70 -5.63
C GLY A 289 2.16 -21.53 -6.09
N LEU A 290 1.73 -21.53 -7.35
CA LEU A 290 0.80 -20.55 -7.91
C LEU A 290 -0.54 -20.55 -7.18
N ALA A 291 -1.12 -21.71 -6.89
CA ALA A 291 -2.38 -21.79 -6.13
C ALA A 291 -2.22 -21.22 -4.71
N GLU A 292 -1.08 -21.46 -4.07
CA GLU A 292 -0.74 -20.89 -2.76
C GLU A 292 -0.58 -19.37 -2.83
N ALA A 293 0.11 -18.86 -3.86
CA ALA A 293 0.27 -17.43 -4.11
C ALA A 293 -1.07 -16.73 -4.37
N LEU A 294 -1.93 -17.33 -5.21
CA LEU A 294 -3.28 -16.83 -5.49
C LEU A 294 -4.13 -16.80 -4.23
N ALA A 295 -4.17 -17.89 -3.47
CA ALA A 295 -4.93 -17.95 -2.22
C ALA A 295 -4.49 -16.88 -1.22
N ALA A 296 -3.18 -16.63 -1.11
CA ALA A 296 -2.65 -15.61 -0.22
C ALA A 296 -3.02 -14.18 -0.66
N ASN A 297 -2.92 -13.87 -1.96
CA ASN A 297 -3.30 -12.55 -2.48
C ASN A 297 -4.82 -12.32 -2.38
N ILE A 298 -5.64 -13.33 -2.67
CA ILE A 298 -7.10 -13.27 -2.51
C ILE A 298 -7.47 -13.06 -1.03
N ALA A 299 -6.84 -13.79 -0.11
CA ALA A 299 -7.07 -13.62 1.33
C ALA A 299 -6.63 -12.23 1.83
N PHE A 300 -5.49 -11.73 1.34
CA PHE A 300 -5.01 -10.38 1.64
C PHE A 300 -6.03 -9.33 1.19
N GLN A 301 -6.43 -9.38 -0.08
CA GLN A 301 -7.35 -8.40 -0.68
C GLN A 301 -8.76 -8.52 -0.11
N GLY A 302 -9.24 -9.74 0.15
CA GLY A 302 -10.51 -9.98 0.82
C GLY A 302 -10.55 -9.36 2.23
N GLY A 303 -9.50 -9.53 3.03
CA GLY A 303 -9.48 -8.91 4.35
C GLY A 303 -9.31 -7.40 4.32
N LEU A 304 -8.58 -6.82 3.35
CA LEU A 304 -8.59 -5.37 3.15
C LEU A 304 -9.97 -4.87 2.72
N PHE A 305 -10.66 -5.59 1.85
CA PHE A 305 -12.03 -5.28 1.42
C PHE A 305 -13.01 -5.29 2.59
N PHE A 306 -12.90 -6.23 3.52
CA PHE A 306 -13.76 -6.25 4.72
C PHE A 306 -13.32 -5.23 5.77
N ALA A 307 -12.02 -5.04 5.98
CA ALA A 307 -11.50 -4.03 6.92
C ALA A 307 -11.92 -2.62 6.51
N ALA A 308 -12.01 -2.37 5.21
CA ALA A 308 -12.46 -1.10 4.66
C ALA A 308 -13.92 -0.73 4.97
N ARG A 309 -14.73 -1.67 5.47
CA ARG A 309 -16.11 -1.40 5.93
C ARG A 309 -16.18 -0.88 7.36
N LEU A 310 -15.04 -0.80 8.03
CA LEU A 310 -14.94 -0.21 9.36
C LEU A 310 -14.51 1.25 9.20
N GLU A 311 -15.16 2.14 9.93
CA GLU A 311 -14.95 3.58 9.81
C GLU A 311 -13.57 4.03 10.34
N GLY A 312 -13.05 5.08 9.69
CA GLY A 312 -11.88 5.84 10.13
C GLY A 312 -10.63 5.02 10.42
N THR A 313 -9.92 5.36 11.49
CA THR A 313 -8.67 4.71 11.90
C THR A 313 -8.83 3.23 12.21
N THR A 314 -10.02 2.79 12.62
CA THR A 314 -10.28 1.38 12.99
C THR A 314 -10.12 0.47 11.78
N GLY A 315 -10.69 0.82 10.63
CA GLY A 315 -10.53 0.06 9.38
C GLY A 315 -9.08 -0.06 8.95
N ALA A 316 -8.35 1.06 8.96
CA ALA A 316 -6.93 1.09 8.60
C ALA A 316 -6.07 0.19 9.51
N VAL A 317 -6.30 0.22 10.84
CA VAL A 317 -5.56 -0.62 11.80
C VAL A 317 -5.93 -2.10 11.63
N VAL A 318 -7.21 -2.42 11.47
CA VAL A 318 -7.66 -3.81 11.24
C VAL A 318 -7.08 -4.36 9.93
N GLY A 319 -7.10 -3.56 8.87
CA GLY A 319 -6.50 -3.92 7.58
C GLY A 319 -4.99 -4.14 7.69
N LEU A 320 -4.28 -3.27 8.41
CA LEU A 320 -2.85 -3.43 8.68
C LEU A 320 -2.56 -4.72 9.46
N VAL A 321 -3.31 -5.00 10.52
CA VAL A 321 -3.15 -6.20 11.35
C VAL A 321 -3.43 -7.46 10.52
N TRP A 322 -4.52 -7.48 9.75
CA TRP A 322 -4.85 -8.58 8.86
C TRP A 322 -3.73 -8.83 7.84
N GLY A 323 -3.30 -7.78 7.16
CA GLY A 323 -2.21 -7.89 6.20
C GLY A 323 -0.90 -8.37 6.84
N ALA A 324 -0.57 -7.89 8.05
CA ALA A 324 0.59 -8.34 8.80
C ALA A 324 0.51 -9.82 9.20
N LEU A 325 -0.68 -10.33 9.50
CA LEU A 325 -0.90 -11.76 9.75
C LEU A 325 -0.63 -12.59 8.49
N ILE A 326 -1.17 -12.19 7.33
CA ILE A 326 -0.92 -12.87 6.06
C ILE A 326 0.58 -12.84 5.70
N ALA A 327 1.22 -11.67 5.84
CA ALA A 327 2.65 -11.51 5.63
C ALA A 327 3.47 -12.44 6.56
N THR A 328 3.08 -12.56 7.83
CA THR A 328 3.74 -13.45 8.81
C THR A 328 3.64 -14.91 8.38
N VAL A 329 2.45 -15.36 7.98
CA VAL A 329 2.22 -16.73 7.50
C VAL A 329 3.08 -17.01 6.26
N LEU A 330 3.11 -16.10 5.29
CA LEU A 330 3.92 -16.23 4.07
C LEU A 330 5.42 -16.26 4.35
N VAL A 331 5.91 -15.41 5.26
CA VAL A 331 7.34 -15.41 5.65
C VAL A 331 7.73 -16.73 6.31
N ILE A 332 6.90 -17.26 7.22
CA ILE A 332 7.13 -18.57 7.83
C ILE A 332 7.10 -19.66 6.77
N ARG A 333 6.16 -19.58 5.82
CA ARG A 333 6.03 -20.54 4.73
C ARG A 333 7.26 -20.56 3.83
N LEU A 334 7.78 -19.41 3.44
CA LEU A 334 9.02 -19.28 2.67
C LEU A 334 10.19 -19.97 3.37
N ARG A 335 10.29 -19.83 4.69
CA ARG A 335 11.35 -20.51 5.47
C ARG A 335 11.24 -22.02 5.41
N TYR A 336 10.03 -22.56 5.54
CA TYR A 336 9.83 -24.00 5.37
C TYR A 336 10.20 -24.45 3.96
N LEU A 337 9.77 -23.72 2.93
CA LEU A 337 10.07 -24.02 1.54
C LEU A 337 11.59 -24.05 1.32
N LEU A 338 12.31 -23.00 1.72
CA LEU A 338 13.76 -22.91 1.61
C LEU A 338 14.49 -23.99 2.41
N HIS A 339 14.05 -24.25 3.64
CA HIS A 339 14.65 -25.25 4.52
C HIS A 339 14.56 -26.65 3.93
N PHE A 340 13.35 -27.05 3.52
CA PHE A 340 13.14 -28.38 2.97
C PHE A 340 13.80 -28.52 1.61
N ALA A 341 13.77 -27.49 0.77
CA ALA A 341 14.39 -27.54 -0.54
C ALA A 341 15.89 -27.83 -0.52
N VAL A 342 16.66 -27.14 0.33
CA VAL A 342 18.12 -27.37 0.40
C VAL A 342 18.45 -28.73 1.01
N LEU A 343 17.62 -29.23 1.92
CA LEU A 343 17.79 -30.56 2.53
C LEU A 343 17.40 -31.67 1.55
N GLU A 344 16.29 -31.53 0.85
CA GLU A 344 15.80 -32.49 -0.13
C GLU A 344 16.74 -32.61 -1.32
N ALA A 345 17.21 -31.49 -1.86
CA ALA A 345 18.24 -31.47 -2.91
C ALA A 345 19.53 -32.20 -2.47
N ALA A 346 19.94 -32.02 -1.21
CA ALA A 346 21.11 -32.68 -0.67
C ALA A 346 20.90 -34.18 -0.44
N LEU A 347 19.72 -34.57 0.02
CA LEU A 347 19.33 -35.98 0.20
C LEU A 347 19.23 -36.71 -1.15
N GLU A 348 18.66 -36.07 -2.17
CA GLU A 348 18.57 -36.63 -3.53
C GLU A 348 19.96 -36.82 -4.15
N ALA A 349 20.83 -35.82 -4.01
CA ALA A 349 22.23 -35.92 -4.46
C ALA A 349 22.98 -37.07 -3.74
N ALA A 350 22.83 -37.16 -2.42
CA ALA A 350 23.41 -38.24 -1.63
C ALA A 350 22.88 -39.63 -2.03
N ALA A 351 21.57 -39.76 -2.26
CA ALA A 351 20.94 -41.02 -2.62
C ALA A 351 21.31 -41.50 -4.04
N THR A 352 21.51 -40.56 -4.97
CA THR A 352 21.91 -40.86 -6.35
C THR A 352 23.43 -40.99 -6.52
N GLY A 353 24.22 -40.65 -5.48
CA GLY A 353 25.67 -40.60 -5.57
C GLY A 353 26.19 -39.48 -6.48
N SER A 354 25.37 -38.45 -6.73
CA SER A 354 25.73 -37.27 -7.51
C SER A 354 26.20 -36.13 -6.59
N ALA A 355 27.05 -35.25 -7.12
CA ALA A 355 27.41 -34.01 -6.44
C ALA A 355 26.48 -32.88 -6.88
N LEU A 356 26.08 -32.02 -5.93
CA LEU A 356 25.38 -30.78 -6.24
C LEU A 356 26.34 -29.80 -6.96
N LYS A 357 25.79 -28.90 -7.76
CA LYS A 357 26.54 -27.81 -8.42
C LYS A 357 27.37 -26.97 -7.43
N ASP A 358 26.85 -26.80 -6.22
CA ASP A 358 27.40 -25.97 -5.15
C ASP A 358 28.19 -26.74 -4.08
N THR A 359 28.55 -28.00 -4.36
CA THR A 359 29.34 -28.80 -3.44
C THR A 359 30.73 -28.18 -3.25
N ALA A 360 31.29 -28.24 -2.05
CA ALA A 360 32.62 -27.72 -1.76
C ALA A 360 33.73 -28.53 -2.48
N HIS A 361 34.62 -27.83 -3.17
CA HIS A 361 35.83 -28.34 -3.84
C HIS A 361 37.08 -27.61 -3.30
N GLY A 362 38.24 -28.27 -3.32
CA GLY A 362 39.50 -27.71 -2.82
C GLY A 362 39.41 -27.11 -1.41
N THR A 363 40.10 -25.98 -1.20
CA THR A 363 40.06 -25.17 0.03
C THR A 363 38.84 -24.24 0.06
N ALA A 364 37.68 -24.82 0.38
CA ALA A 364 36.43 -24.08 0.55
C ALA A 364 36.20 -23.64 2.00
N TYR A 365 35.50 -22.51 2.19
CA TYR A 365 35.19 -21.94 3.51
C TYR A 365 33.69 -21.70 3.68
N CYS A 366 33.20 -21.89 4.91
CA CYS A 366 31.81 -21.64 5.25
C CYS A 366 31.50 -20.13 5.20
N PRO A 367 30.42 -19.70 4.51
CA PRO A 367 30.09 -18.27 4.42
C PRO A 367 29.68 -17.66 5.77
N THR A 368 29.15 -18.44 6.72
CA THR A 368 28.63 -17.90 7.98
C THR A 368 29.66 -17.89 9.11
N CYS A 369 30.42 -18.98 9.28
CA CYS A 369 31.33 -19.14 10.42
C CYS A 369 32.80 -19.23 10.02
N GLU A 370 33.11 -19.09 8.73
CA GLU A 370 34.46 -19.11 8.16
C GLU A 370 35.28 -20.38 8.43
N MET A 371 34.69 -21.40 9.04
CA MET A 371 35.32 -22.70 9.22
C MET A 371 35.55 -23.38 7.86
N PRO A 372 36.68 -24.09 7.68
CA PRO A 372 36.96 -24.83 6.46
C PRO A 372 35.87 -25.89 6.21
N LEU A 373 35.43 -25.98 4.96
CA LEU A 373 34.50 -26.99 4.49
C LEU A 373 35.29 -28.24 4.07
N MET A 374 34.68 -29.42 4.24
CA MET A 374 35.26 -30.64 3.70
C MET A 374 35.00 -30.72 2.20
N VAL A 375 35.92 -31.36 1.48
CA VAL A 375 35.73 -31.66 0.06
C VAL A 375 34.48 -32.54 -0.10
N GLY A 376 33.59 -32.18 -1.01
CA GLY A 376 32.31 -32.87 -1.19
C GLY A 376 31.20 -32.45 -0.22
N ALA A 377 31.41 -31.45 0.65
CA ALA A 377 30.40 -31.02 1.62
C ALA A 377 29.35 -30.07 1.00
N ASN A 378 28.08 -30.32 1.33
CA ASN A 378 26.92 -29.46 1.05
C ASN A 378 26.55 -28.58 2.26
N PHE A 379 27.01 -28.96 3.46
CA PHE A 379 26.76 -28.27 4.72
C PHE A 379 28.04 -28.15 5.55
N CYS A 380 28.15 -27.06 6.31
CA CYS A 380 29.21 -26.91 7.29
C CYS A 380 28.98 -27.80 8.51
N VAL A 381 29.97 -28.63 8.87
CA VAL A 381 29.87 -29.53 10.03
C VAL A 381 29.87 -28.83 11.39
N ALA A 382 30.39 -27.60 11.45
CA ALA A 382 30.47 -26.81 12.68
C ALA A 382 29.15 -26.08 12.96
N CYS A 383 28.72 -25.22 12.02
CA CYS A 383 27.53 -24.40 12.22
C CYS A 383 26.26 -24.98 11.58
N GLY A 384 26.36 -25.84 10.56
CA GLY A 384 25.22 -26.41 9.85
C GLY A 384 24.71 -25.58 8.67
N THR A 385 25.33 -24.44 8.33
CA THR A 385 24.89 -23.63 7.18
C THR A 385 25.10 -24.38 5.87
N SER A 386 24.10 -24.36 4.98
CA SER A 386 24.23 -24.85 3.61
C SER A 386 25.25 -24.02 2.81
N VAL A 387 26.07 -24.66 1.99
CA VAL A 387 26.99 -23.95 1.07
C VAL A 387 26.21 -23.05 0.08
N ARG A 388 24.96 -23.42 -0.25
CA ARG A 388 24.03 -22.63 -1.08
C ARG A 388 23.57 -21.32 -0.44
N ALA A 389 23.72 -21.17 0.89
CA ALA A 389 23.39 -19.92 1.58
C ALA A 389 24.44 -18.81 1.37
N GLY A 390 25.61 -19.15 0.82
CA GLY A 390 26.64 -18.17 0.46
C GLY A 390 26.28 -17.37 -0.79
N SER A 391 26.80 -16.15 -0.89
CA SER A 391 26.69 -15.34 -2.11
C SER A 391 27.22 -16.11 -3.33
N LYS A 392 26.77 -15.77 -4.53
CA LYS A 392 27.19 -16.44 -5.77
C LYS A 392 28.71 -16.40 -5.97
N VAL A 393 29.36 -15.31 -5.54
CA VAL A 393 30.83 -15.17 -5.52
C VAL A 393 31.48 -16.18 -4.57
N THR A 394 30.96 -16.32 -3.35
CA THR A 394 31.49 -17.30 -2.39
C THR A 394 31.28 -18.74 -2.87
N ARG A 395 30.11 -19.02 -3.47
CA ARG A 395 29.81 -20.31 -4.09
C ARG A 395 30.78 -20.61 -5.22
N ALA A 396 30.98 -19.68 -6.16
CA ALA A 396 31.91 -19.85 -7.27
C ALA A 396 33.33 -20.13 -6.77
N ARG A 397 33.81 -19.39 -5.76
CA ARG A 397 35.11 -19.64 -5.12
C ARG A 397 35.20 -21.04 -4.52
N ASN A 398 34.16 -21.50 -3.83
CA ASN A 398 34.12 -22.81 -3.19
C ASN A 398 33.98 -23.98 -4.19
N ARG A 399 33.75 -23.72 -5.48
CA ARG A 399 33.64 -24.75 -6.53
C ARG A 399 34.98 -25.01 -7.27
N VAL A 400 36.00 -24.18 -7.06
CA VAL A 400 37.27 -24.28 -7.81
C VAL A 400 38.26 -25.18 -7.05
N ASP A 401 38.84 -26.17 -7.74
CA ASP A 401 39.95 -26.96 -7.20
C ASP A 401 41.25 -26.14 -7.17
N ASP A 402 42.04 -26.27 -6.10
CA ASP A 402 43.34 -25.60 -5.92
C ASP A 402 44.44 -26.12 -6.88
N THR A 403 44.09 -26.83 -7.96
CA THR A 403 45.06 -27.51 -8.83
C THR A 403 45.73 -26.62 -9.87
N VAL A 404 45.50 -25.31 -9.85
CA VAL A 404 46.30 -24.36 -10.65
C VAL A 404 47.23 -23.59 -9.72
N ALA A 405 48.51 -23.95 -9.79
CA ALA A 405 49.61 -23.11 -9.37
C ALA A 405 49.61 -21.81 -10.21
N ALA A 406 48.82 -20.85 -9.78
CA ALA A 406 49.19 -19.45 -9.81
C ALA A 406 48.92 -18.98 -8.39
N GLU A 407 49.98 -18.76 -7.62
CA GLU A 407 49.88 -18.07 -6.35
C GLU A 407 49.13 -16.76 -6.64
N PRO A 408 47.86 -16.62 -6.19
CA PRO A 408 47.20 -15.34 -6.33
C PRO A 408 48.03 -14.42 -5.44
N GLU A 409 48.52 -13.32 -5.99
CA GLU A 409 49.05 -12.23 -5.18
C GLU A 409 48.00 -11.94 -4.12
N LYS A 410 48.26 -12.42 -2.91
CA LYS A 410 47.37 -12.26 -1.76
C LYS A 410 47.22 -10.75 -1.65
N PRO A 411 46.03 -10.17 -1.85
CA PRO A 411 45.88 -8.74 -1.62
C PRO A 411 46.44 -8.51 -0.23
N ALA A 412 47.46 -7.65 -0.13
CA ALA A 412 48.02 -7.28 1.15
C ALA A 412 46.88 -6.63 1.93
N LEU A 413 46.18 -7.44 2.74
CA LEU A 413 45.31 -6.92 3.76
C LEU A 413 46.24 -6.20 4.71
N ASP A 414 46.08 -4.89 4.81
CA ASP A 414 46.73 -4.12 5.86
C ASP A 414 46.50 -4.87 7.19
N PRO A 415 47.55 -5.09 8.00
CA PRO A 415 47.44 -5.89 9.20
C PRO A 415 46.43 -5.24 10.14
N THR A 416 45.27 -5.88 10.29
CA THR A 416 44.28 -5.52 11.30
C THR A 416 44.97 -5.60 12.67
N PRO A 417 44.93 -4.54 13.50
CA PRO A 417 45.52 -4.57 14.82
C PRO A 417 44.95 -5.74 15.64
N PRO A 418 45.79 -6.48 16.39
CA PRO A 418 45.33 -7.61 17.18
C PRO A 418 44.30 -7.14 18.22
N GLY A 419 43.11 -7.74 18.20
CA GLY A 419 42.03 -7.46 19.15
C GLY A 419 40.80 -6.74 18.58
N VAL A 420 40.78 -6.42 17.29
CA VAL A 420 39.61 -5.84 16.62
C VAL A 420 39.04 -6.87 15.64
N ALA A 421 37.86 -7.42 15.95
CA ALA A 421 37.08 -8.16 14.96
C ALA A 421 36.83 -7.24 13.74
N PRO A 422 36.94 -7.71 12.50
CA PRO A 422 36.69 -6.86 11.33
C PRO A 422 35.25 -6.34 11.43
N GLN A 423 35.10 -5.06 11.78
CA GLN A 423 33.79 -4.43 11.78
C GLN A 423 33.46 -4.03 10.34
N ASP A 424 32.48 -4.71 9.77
CA ASP A 424 31.83 -4.39 8.49
C ASP A 424 30.99 -3.09 8.55
N THR A 425 31.23 -2.22 9.54
CA THR A 425 30.44 -1.02 9.84
C THR A 425 30.54 0.03 8.72
N GLN A 426 31.67 0.12 8.03
CA GLN A 426 31.83 1.05 6.92
C GLN A 426 30.94 0.64 5.73
N ARG A 427 30.84 -0.65 5.42
CA ARG A 427 29.97 -1.17 4.36
C ARG A 427 28.50 -1.05 4.74
N THR A 428 28.16 -1.35 6.01
CA THR A 428 26.81 -1.12 6.54
C THR A 428 26.38 0.34 6.38
N ALA A 429 27.24 1.29 6.76
CA ALA A 429 26.93 2.72 6.65
C ALA A 429 26.67 3.14 5.20
N VAL A 430 27.48 2.67 4.25
CA VAL A 430 27.30 2.98 2.81
C VAL A 430 25.99 2.41 2.27
N VAL A 431 25.66 1.16 2.59
CA VAL A 431 24.40 0.52 2.14
C VAL A 431 23.18 1.25 2.72
N VAL A 432 23.18 1.52 4.03
CA VAL A 432 22.07 2.23 4.69
C VAL A 432 21.93 3.64 4.13
N ALA A 433 23.04 4.35 3.91
CA ALA A 433 23.01 5.69 3.32
C ALA A 433 22.50 5.69 1.88
N ALA A 434 22.89 4.73 1.05
CA ALA A 434 22.43 4.61 -0.33
C ALA A 434 20.92 4.32 -0.42
N VAL A 435 20.42 3.41 0.43
CA VAL A 435 18.98 3.12 0.55
C VAL A 435 18.23 4.36 1.03
N ALA A 436 18.69 5.00 2.11
CA ALA A 436 18.06 6.21 2.63
C ALA A 436 18.04 7.33 1.57
N ALA A 437 19.14 7.56 0.86
CA ALA A 437 19.20 8.56 -0.21
C ALA A 437 18.22 8.24 -1.34
N THR A 438 18.09 6.98 -1.74
CA THR A 438 17.13 6.55 -2.78
C THR A 438 15.69 6.86 -2.36
N ILE A 439 15.34 6.54 -1.12
CA ILE A 439 14.01 6.79 -0.55
C ILE A 439 13.73 8.29 -0.44
N LEU A 440 14.70 9.08 0.04
CA LEU A 440 14.58 10.54 0.14
C LEU A 440 14.40 11.18 -1.24
N VAL A 441 15.21 10.80 -2.23
CA VAL A 441 15.10 11.31 -3.60
C VAL A 441 13.76 10.95 -4.21
N ALA A 442 13.31 9.71 -4.07
CA ALA A 442 12.00 9.29 -4.57
C ALA A 442 10.86 10.09 -3.91
N GLY A 443 10.88 10.24 -2.59
CA GLY A 443 9.91 11.06 -1.87
C GLY A 443 9.92 12.52 -2.32
N ILE A 444 11.10 13.13 -2.52
CA ILE A 444 11.23 14.50 -3.03
C ILE A 444 10.64 14.61 -4.43
N VAL A 445 10.91 13.65 -5.33
CA VAL A 445 10.31 13.64 -6.68
C VAL A 445 8.79 13.56 -6.60
N GLY A 446 8.25 12.70 -5.73
CA GLY A 446 6.81 12.61 -5.47
C GLY A 446 6.21 13.94 -5.00
N GLN A 447 6.88 14.59 -4.05
CA GLN A 447 6.47 15.88 -3.52
C GLN A 447 6.53 17.01 -4.56
N VAL A 448 7.58 17.05 -5.37
CA VAL A 448 7.74 18.05 -6.44
C VAL A 448 6.65 17.87 -7.51
N ALA A 449 6.37 16.62 -7.90
CA ALA A 449 5.28 16.31 -8.81
C ALA A 449 3.93 16.78 -8.25
N ALA A 450 3.69 16.57 -6.96
CA ALA A 450 2.50 17.04 -6.26
C ALA A 450 2.35 18.56 -6.26
N SER A 451 3.43 19.28 -5.91
CA SER A 451 3.42 20.74 -5.91
C SER A 451 3.22 21.34 -7.31
N ALA A 452 3.76 20.71 -8.35
CA ALA A 452 3.62 21.19 -9.73
C ALA A 452 2.19 21.01 -10.27
N ALA A 453 1.44 20.05 -9.76
CA ALA A 453 0.05 19.85 -10.13
C ALA A 453 -0.90 20.81 -9.37
N ALA A 454 -0.56 21.17 -8.13
CA ALA A 454 -1.34 22.09 -7.29
C ALA A 454 -1.30 23.56 -7.75
N GLU A 455 -0.32 23.97 -8.56
CA GLU A 455 -0.19 25.35 -9.09
C GLU A 455 -1.34 25.79 -10.03
N GLY A 456 -2.33 24.91 -10.31
CA GLY A 456 -3.44 25.16 -11.25
C GLY A 456 -4.86 25.20 -10.68
N THR A 457 -5.11 24.93 -9.40
CA THR A 457 -6.47 24.70 -8.87
C THR A 457 -6.83 25.65 -7.73
N ASN A 458 -7.40 26.81 -8.08
CA ASN A 458 -8.22 27.58 -7.14
C ASN A 458 -9.54 26.84 -6.89
N PRO A 459 -10.14 26.93 -5.68
CA PRO A 459 -11.47 26.38 -5.44
C PRO A 459 -12.47 26.97 -6.47
N PRO A 460 -13.39 26.16 -7.01
CA PRO A 460 -14.29 26.60 -8.07
C PRO A 460 -15.21 27.72 -7.57
N THR A 461 -15.36 28.79 -8.36
CA THR A 461 -16.45 29.77 -8.19
C THR A 461 -17.74 29.14 -8.68
N SER A 462 -18.84 29.32 -7.94
CA SER A 462 -20.14 28.75 -8.30
C SER A 462 -20.55 29.14 -9.74
N PRO A 463 -20.89 28.16 -10.61
CA PRO A 463 -21.41 28.45 -11.95
C PRO A 463 -22.91 28.86 -11.93
N ILE A 464 -23.54 28.88 -10.76
CA ILE A 464 -24.99 29.09 -10.59
C ILE A 464 -25.33 30.58 -10.55
N GLN A 465 -26.24 31.00 -11.43
CA GLN A 465 -26.87 32.31 -11.39
C GLN A 465 -28.25 32.17 -10.71
N LEU A 466 -28.45 32.87 -9.59
CA LEU A 466 -29.76 32.91 -8.96
C LEU A 466 -30.71 33.83 -9.76
N GLU A 467 -31.75 33.24 -10.36
CA GLU A 467 -32.80 33.92 -11.10
C GLU A 467 -34.12 33.80 -10.34
N THR A 468 -34.50 34.79 -9.54
CA THR A 468 -35.83 34.78 -8.93
C THR A 468 -36.86 35.33 -9.92
N GLN A 469 -37.86 34.52 -10.32
CA GLN A 469 -39.06 35.02 -10.97
C GLN A 469 -40.13 35.47 -9.98
N LEU A 470 -40.72 36.63 -10.33
CA LEU A 470 -41.99 37.26 -9.91
C LEU A 470 -41.97 38.27 -8.75
N GLY A 471 -41.95 39.55 -9.16
CA GLY A 471 -42.55 40.66 -8.41
C GLY A 471 -41.92 42.02 -8.72
N GLN A 472 -42.35 42.69 -9.79
CA GLN A 472 -42.06 44.13 -9.97
C GLN A 472 -42.71 44.92 -8.82
N GLY A 473 -41.92 45.27 -7.81
CA GLY A 473 -42.21 46.27 -6.79
C GLY A 473 -41.13 47.37 -6.81
N PRO A 474 -41.45 48.63 -6.49
CA PRO A 474 -40.56 49.75 -6.75
C PRO A 474 -39.31 49.67 -5.87
N THR A 475 -38.14 49.79 -6.49
CA THR A 475 -36.85 49.98 -5.85
C THR A 475 -36.75 51.41 -5.31
N THR A 476 -37.11 51.60 -4.05
CA THR A 476 -36.69 52.76 -3.27
C THR A 476 -36.34 52.29 -1.88
N ASP A 477 -35.08 51.90 -1.69
CA ASP A 477 -34.21 52.41 -0.64
C ASP A 477 -32.76 51.95 -0.91
N GLU A 478 -31.81 52.79 -0.50
CA GLU A 478 -30.37 52.63 -0.71
C GLU A 478 -29.87 51.31 -0.09
N PRO A 479 -29.00 50.53 -0.77
CA PRO A 479 -28.48 49.28 -0.21
C PRO A 479 -27.74 49.57 1.11
N PRO A 480 -27.96 48.80 2.20
CA PRO A 480 -27.07 48.89 3.35
C PRO A 480 -25.64 48.52 2.92
N GLU A 481 -24.65 49.26 3.42
CA GLU A 481 -23.24 49.00 3.11
C GLU A 481 -22.87 47.54 3.48
N PRO A 482 -22.16 46.81 2.61
CA PRO A 482 -21.71 45.46 2.90
C PRO A 482 -20.76 45.50 4.10
N VAL A 483 -21.13 44.79 5.17
CA VAL A 483 -20.23 44.58 6.30
C VAL A 483 -19.08 43.68 5.82
N THR A 484 -17.85 44.16 5.96
CA THR A 484 -16.63 43.39 5.67
C THR A 484 -16.63 42.07 6.44
N PRO A 485 -16.51 40.91 5.77
CA PRO A 485 -16.32 39.64 6.47
C PRO A 485 -15.02 39.68 7.29
N PRO A 486 -15.00 39.14 8.52
CA PRO A 486 -13.78 39.09 9.32
C PRO A 486 -12.77 38.14 8.66
N GLY A 487 -11.49 38.50 8.77
CA GLY A 487 -10.36 37.68 8.32
C GLY A 487 -10.29 36.35 9.08
N PRO A 488 -9.42 35.42 8.65
CA PRO A 488 -9.42 34.06 9.17
C PRO A 488 -9.02 34.02 10.65
N THR A 489 -9.64 33.08 11.37
CA THR A 489 -9.44 32.58 12.75
C THR A 489 -10.29 33.20 13.86
N PRO A 490 -11.19 32.39 14.45
CA PRO A 490 -11.36 32.35 15.90
C PRO A 490 -11.06 30.96 16.51
N ASP A 491 -10.62 31.01 17.77
CA ASP A 491 -10.20 29.94 18.67
C ASP A 491 -11.37 28.97 19.01
N PRO A 492 -11.19 27.62 18.93
CA PRO A 492 -12.26 26.64 19.09
C PRO A 492 -12.72 26.40 20.55
N SER A 493 -12.39 27.29 21.49
CA SER A 493 -12.56 27.01 22.93
C SER A 493 -13.70 27.75 23.64
N GLU A 494 -14.50 28.60 22.98
CA GLU A 494 -15.59 29.31 23.66
C GLU A 494 -16.86 29.44 22.79
N GLY A 495 -17.92 28.69 23.11
CA GLY A 495 -19.27 28.91 22.56
C GLY A 495 -20.18 27.69 22.61
N ALA A 496 -21.38 27.85 23.18
CA ALA A 496 -22.32 26.77 23.45
C ALA A 496 -23.07 26.28 22.19
N SER A 497 -23.27 24.96 22.08
CA SER A 497 -24.06 24.30 21.03
C SER A 497 -25.51 24.81 20.95
N PRO A 498 -26.00 25.00 19.71
CA PRO A 498 -27.28 24.44 19.30
C PRO A 498 -27.18 23.67 17.98
N ALA A 499 -28.00 22.61 17.84
CA ALA A 499 -28.20 21.78 16.65
C ALA A 499 -26.92 21.38 15.88
N ALA A 500 -26.05 20.60 16.52
CA ALA A 500 -24.96 19.91 15.83
C ALA A 500 -25.51 19.17 14.61
N PHE A 501 -24.84 19.33 13.47
CA PHE A 501 -24.88 18.42 12.33
C PHE A 501 -24.80 16.98 12.86
N THR A 502 -25.96 16.37 13.08
CA THR A 502 -26.10 14.99 13.46
C THR A 502 -26.99 14.40 12.40
N LEU A 503 -26.37 13.74 11.42
CA LEU A 503 -27.02 12.61 10.75
C LEU A 503 -27.63 11.77 11.87
N ALA A 504 -28.97 11.75 11.95
CA ALA A 504 -29.68 11.16 13.07
C ALA A 504 -29.14 9.76 13.31
N SER A 505 -28.40 9.60 14.41
CA SER A 505 -27.75 8.37 14.82
C SER A 505 -28.77 7.43 15.46
N GLU A 506 -29.87 7.15 14.75
CA GLU A 506 -30.69 5.96 15.00
C GLU A 506 -30.23 4.87 14.02
N GLY A 507 -28.98 4.46 14.19
CA GLY A 507 -28.49 3.17 13.72
C GLY A 507 -28.15 3.05 12.24
N ASP A 508 -27.50 4.02 11.60
CA ASP A 508 -26.66 3.76 10.43
C ASP A 508 -25.77 4.97 10.09
N GLY A 509 -24.48 4.74 9.88
CA GLY A 509 -23.46 5.77 9.61
C GLY A 509 -23.37 6.11 8.13
N GLY A 510 -24.32 6.90 7.60
CA GLY A 510 -24.36 7.27 6.18
C GLY A 510 -23.20 8.18 5.75
N GLY A 511 -22.27 7.64 4.98
CA GLY A 511 -21.31 8.40 4.15
C GLY A 511 -21.93 8.85 2.83
N LEU A 512 -21.25 9.73 2.08
CA LEU A 512 -21.70 10.23 0.78
C LEU A 512 -21.19 9.36 -0.38
N ASP A 513 -22.09 8.76 -1.16
CA ASP A 513 -21.81 7.85 -2.29
C ASP A 513 -22.04 8.52 -3.67
N PHE A 514 -20.97 8.81 -4.42
CA PHE A 514 -21.05 9.45 -5.75
C PHE A 514 -21.24 8.47 -6.92
N SER A 515 -21.57 7.20 -6.65
CA SER A 515 -21.46 6.11 -7.64
C SER A 515 -22.74 5.36 -8.02
N GLU A 516 -23.87 5.55 -7.33
CA GLU A 516 -25.16 4.98 -7.74
C GLU A 516 -26.30 5.97 -7.57
N GLY A 517 -27.14 6.15 -8.60
CA GLY A 517 -28.56 6.39 -8.37
C GLY A 517 -29.21 5.02 -8.17
N PRO A 518 -29.77 4.68 -6.99
CA PRO A 518 -30.26 3.33 -6.77
C PRO A 518 -31.75 3.27 -6.38
N SER A 519 -32.44 2.40 -7.11
CA SER A 519 -33.69 1.79 -6.72
C SER A 519 -33.64 1.14 -5.33
N THR A 520 -34.49 1.58 -4.40
CA THR A 520 -35.57 0.77 -3.81
C THR A 520 -36.49 1.65 -2.97
N GLY A 521 -37.79 1.55 -3.24
CA GLY A 521 -38.82 2.35 -2.58
C GLY A 521 -38.90 2.12 -1.07
N VAL A 522 -38.93 3.23 -0.34
CA VAL A 522 -39.66 3.33 0.91
C VAL A 522 -41.04 3.86 0.54
N ASP A 523 -42.02 2.95 0.49
CA ASP A 523 -43.43 3.31 0.55
C ASP A 523 -43.71 3.92 1.94
N ASP A 524 -43.62 5.24 2.04
CA ASP A 524 -44.35 6.02 3.04
C ASP A 524 -45.08 7.16 2.32
N GLY A 525 -46.16 6.78 1.64
CA GLY A 525 -47.36 7.59 1.47
C GLY A 525 -47.21 9.10 1.20
N LEU A 526 -46.46 9.50 0.17
CA LEU A 526 -46.53 10.85 -0.37
C LEU A 526 -46.84 10.77 -1.87
N GLY A 527 -47.89 11.51 -2.26
CA GLY A 527 -48.37 11.57 -3.64
C GLY A 527 -47.33 12.18 -4.58
N SER A 528 -47.63 12.10 -5.86
CA SER A 528 -46.89 12.69 -6.98
C SER A 528 -46.74 14.22 -6.87
N SER A 529 -45.90 14.72 -5.97
CA SER A 529 -45.48 16.11 -5.92
C SER A 529 -43.97 16.17 -6.15
N ASN A 530 -43.55 16.87 -7.22
CA ASN A 530 -42.14 17.12 -7.56
C ASN A 530 -41.46 18.09 -6.57
N THR A 531 -41.79 18.01 -5.28
CA THR A 531 -41.44 19.01 -4.27
C THR A 531 -40.97 18.34 -2.99
N VAL A 532 -39.80 18.76 -2.50
CA VAL A 532 -39.22 18.36 -1.21
C VAL A 532 -39.59 19.42 -0.18
N ASP A 533 -40.26 19.02 0.90
CA ASP A 533 -40.69 19.89 2.00
C ASP A 533 -39.72 19.78 3.18
N LEU A 534 -39.14 20.90 3.61
CA LEU A 534 -38.21 20.98 4.74
C LEU A 534 -38.91 21.43 6.03
N GLY A 535 -40.22 21.72 5.99
CA GLY A 535 -40.97 22.29 7.10
C GLY A 535 -40.85 23.81 7.20
N GLY A 536 -41.73 24.43 7.99
CA GLY A 536 -41.70 25.89 8.22
C GLY A 536 -42.02 26.77 7.02
N GLY A 537 -42.55 26.21 5.92
CA GLY A 537 -42.80 26.93 4.67
C GLY A 537 -41.59 26.99 3.72
N TYR A 538 -40.56 26.18 3.99
CA TYR A 538 -39.38 26.02 3.16
C TYR A 538 -39.41 24.66 2.44
N GLY A 539 -39.04 24.66 1.17
CA GLY A 539 -38.97 23.46 0.34
C GLY A 539 -38.38 23.81 -1.02
N PHE A 540 -38.15 22.80 -1.87
CA PHE A 540 -37.63 23.03 -3.22
C PHE A 540 -38.24 22.04 -4.22
N GLU A 541 -38.24 22.40 -5.50
CA GLU A 541 -38.67 21.50 -6.57
C GLU A 541 -37.56 20.50 -6.89
N LEU A 542 -37.92 19.22 -6.97
CA LEU A 542 -37.01 18.14 -7.33
C LEU A 542 -36.97 17.99 -8.87
N PRO A 543 -35.82 18.25 -9.52
CA PRO A 543 -35.68 18.10 -10.97
C PRO A 543 -35.76 16.63 -11.40
N ASN A 544 -36.10 16.40 -12.67
CA ASN A 544 -36.08 15.04 -13.23
C ASN A 544 -34.64 14.49 -13.21
N GLY A 545 -34.45 13.28 -12.69
CA GLY A 545 -33.11 12.66 -12.56
C GLY A 545 -32.50 12.77 -11.17
N TYR A 546 -33.17 13.46 -10.24
CA TYR A 546 -32.78 13.55 -8.83
C TYR A 546 -33.70 12.70 -7.96
N GLU A 547 -33.11 12.04 -6.97
CA GLU A 547 -33.83 11.21 -6.00
C GLU A 547 -33.52 11.69 -4.57
N VAL A 548 -34.55 11.70 -3.72
CA VAL A 548 -34.41 12.04 -2.30
C VAL A 548 -33.81 10.86 -1.56
N GLN A 549 -32.63 11.07 -0.97
CA GLN A 549 -31.91 10.06 -0.20
C GLN A 549 -32.29 10.10 1.28
N GLN A 550 -32.49 11.30 1.81
CA GLN A 550 -32.93 11.50 3.19
C GLN A 550 -33.76 12.78 3.28
N GLN A 551 -34.84 12.72 4.04
CA GLN A 551 -35.67 13.89 4.33
C GLN A 551 -36.20 13.78 5.76
N THR A 552 -35.94 14.82 6.54
CA THR A 552 -36.46 15.01 7.90
C THR A 552 -36.88 16.47 8.07
N ASP A 553 -37.64 16.78 9.12
CA ASP A 553 -37.99 18.18 9.42
C ASP A 553 -36.71 19.02 9.57
N GLY A 554 -36.57 20.05 8.73
CA GLY A 554 -35.40 20.91 8.65
C GLY A 554 -34.18 20.38 7.87
N PHE A 555 -34.25 19.22 7.20
CA PHE A 555 -33.12 18.69 6.43
C PHE A 555 -33.55 17.81 5.25
N ALA A 556 -32.89 17.98 4.11
CA ALA A 556 -32.96 17.04 3.00
C ALA A 556 -31.60 16.82 2.33
N MET A 557 -31.40 15.58 1.87
CA MET A 557 -30.28 15.15 1.05
C MET A 557 -30.85 14.51 -0.21
N VAL A 558 -30.38 14.97 -1.37
CA VAL A 558 -30.79 14.44 -2.67
C VAL A 558 -29.56 14.13 -3.52
N TYR A 559 -29.68 13.12 -4.38
CA TYR A 559 -28.62 12.69 -5.27
C TYR A 559 -29.14 12.65 -6.71
N GLY A 560 -28.34 13.16 -7.63
CA GLY A 560 -28.67 13.19 -9.05
C GLY A 560 -27.48 13.66 -9.88
N ASP A 561 -27.40 13.18 -11.12
CA ASP A 561 -26.37 13.58 -12.11
C ASP A 561 -24.91 13.55 -11.61
N GLY A 562 -24.59 12.63 -10.68
CA GLY A 562 -23.23 12.41 -10.18
C GLY A 562 -22.79 13.31 -9.01
N GLY A 563 -23.73 13.98 -8.33
CA GLY A 563 -23.44 14.74 -7.12
C GLY A 563 -24.60 14.81 -6.13
N TYR A 564 -24.26 15.25 -4.92
CA TYR A 564 -25.21 15.46 -3.83
C TYR A 564 -25.60 16.92 -3.72
N PHE A 565 -26.86 17.14 -3.37
CA PHE A 565 -27.37 18.42 -2.91
C PHE A 565 -28.00 18.26 -1.54
N PHE A 566 -27.73 19.21 -0.67
CA PHE A 566 -28.20 19.25 0.70
C PHE A 566 -28.91 20.57 0.94
N ALA A 567 -29.99 20.53 1.72
CA ALA A 567 -30.65 21.70 2.23
C ALA A 567 -30.95 21.50 3.72
N MET A 568 -30.62 22.49 4.55
CA MET A 568 -30.84 22.45 5.98
C MET A 568 -31.37 23.78 6.51
N LEU A 569 -32.29 23.70 7.47
CA LEU A 569 -32.85 24.85 8.17
C LEU A 569 -32.18 25.01 9.53
N THR A 570 -31.77 26.23 9.82
CA THR A 570 -31.29 26.68 11.13
C THR A 570 -32.41 27.47 11.80
N PRO A 571 -32.95 27.03 12.95
CA PRO A 571 -34.08 27.69 13.59
C PRO A 571 -33.71 29.10 14.08
N PRO A 572 -34.67 30.03 14.11
CA PRO A 572 -34.43 31.40 14.54
C PRO A 572 -34.07 31.50 16.04
N PRO A 573 -33.15 32.41 16.44
CA PRO A 573 -32.41 33.34 15.58
C PRO A 573 -31.15 32.70 14.98
N ALA A 574 -31.04 32.68 13.65
CA ALA A 574 -29.85 32.23 12.94
C ALA A 574 -28.82 33.36 12.79
N ASP A 575 -27.54 32.98 12.79
CA ASP A 575 -26.40 33.89 12.59
C ASP A 575 -25.50 33.35 11.46
N MET A 576 -25.08 34.25 10.57
CA MET A 576 -24.38 33.87 9.33
C MET A 576 -23.00 33.24 9.61
N GLU A 577 -22.26 33.77 10.57
CA GLU A 577 -20.93 33.27 10.92
C GLU A 577 -21.01 31.87 11.53
N THR A 578 -22.00 31.67 12.41
CA THR A 578 -22.28 30.38 13.04
C THR A 578 -22.70 29.34 11.99
N MET A 579 -23.59 29.71 11.06
CA MET A 579 -24.03 28.82 9.97
C MET A 579 -22.87 28.35 9.08
N VAL A 580 -21.96 29.26 8.72
CA VAL A 580 -20.77 28.92 7.92
C VAL A 580 -19.86 27.99 8.71
N THR A 581 -19.57 28.32 9.97
CA THR A 581 -18.65 27.55 10.82
C THR A 581 -19.17 26.14 11.09
N ASP A 582 -20.46 26.01 11.39
CA ASP A 582 -21.11 24.72 11.65
C ASP A 582 -21.14 23.84 10.39
N HIS A 583 -21.42 24.43 9.23
CA HIS A 583 -21.38 23.71 7.96
C HIS A 583 -19.98 23.20 7.62
N LEU A 584 -18.94 24.05 7.73
CA LEU A 584 -17.55 23.64 7.46
C LEU A 584 -17.08 22.53 8.42
N THR A 585 -17.51 22.60 9.68
CA THR A 585 -17.27 21.53 10.67
C THR A 585 -18.02 20.25 10.31
N GLY A 586 -19.25 20.38 9.80
CA GLY A 586 -20.05 19.25 9.28
C GLY A 586 -19.39 18.55 8.09
N LEU A 587 -18.82 19.29 7.15
CA LEU A 587 -18.07 18.73 6.01
C LEU A 587 -16.88 17.86 6.47
N GLN A 588 -16.17 18.30 7.51
CA GLN A 588 -15.09 17.49 8.11
C GLN A 588 -15.64 16.24 8.79
N GLY A 589 -16.83 16.32 9.41
CA GLY A 589 -17.56 15.19 9.98
C GLY A 589 -17.99 14.15 8.94
N LEU A 590 -18.22 14.56 7.69
CA LEU A 590 -18.50 13.67 6.55
C LEU A 590 -17.26 12.95 6.00
N GLY A 591 -16.10 13.12 6.64
CA GLY A 591 -14.84 12.51 6.22
C GLY A 591 -14.09 13.27 5.13
N ILE A 592 -14.56 14.47 4.77
CA ILE A 592 -13.88 15.39 3.84
C ILE A 592 -12.76 16.10 4.59
N GLN A 593 -11.53 15.73 4.28
CA GLN A 593 -10.33 16.31 4.88
C GLN A 593 -9.74 17.38 3.96
N ASP A 594 -8.85 18.21 4.51
CA ASP A 594 -8.09 19.22 3.74
C ASP A 594 -8.97 20.21 2.98
N LEU A 595 -10.05 20.64 3.63
CA LEU A 595 -11.03 21.56 3.08
C LEU A 595 -10.38 22.92 2.78
N ALA A 596 -10.19 23.22 1.50
CA ALA A 596 -9.81 24.54 1.03
C ALA A 596 -11.08 25.30 0.60
N ILE A 597 -11.23 26.53 1.11
CA ILE A 597 -12.41 27.36 0.91
C ILE A 597 -12.08 28.60 0.08
N SER A 598 -13.02 29.06 -0.73
CA SER A 598 -12.94 30.36 -1.38
C SER A 598 -13.20 31.49 -0.37
N ASP A 599 -12.82 32.72 -0.73
CA ASP A 599 -13.30 33.88 -0.01
C ASP A 599 -14.84 33.93 -0.09
N PRO A 600 -15.54 34.28 1.01
CA PRO A 600 -16.98 34.39 1.01
C PRO A 600 -17.44 35.55 0.13
N GLU A 601 -18.33 35.27 -0.82
CA GLU A 601 -18.88 36.25 -1.75
C GLU A 601 -20.31 36.60 -1.36
N ALA A 602 -20.59 37.90 -1.19
CA ALA A 602 -21.96 38.36 -0.95
C ALA A 602 -22.77 38.30 -2.26
N VAL A 603 -23.89 37.59 -2.25
CA VAL A 603 -24.75 37.43 -3.42
C VAL A 603 -26.02 38.23 -3.24
N GLN A 604 -26.36 39.07 -4.23
CA GLN A 604 -27.62 39.81 -4.22
C GLN A 604 -28.76 38.92 -4.70
N ILE A 605 -29.79 38.75 -3.86
CA ILE A 605 -30.99 37.99 -4.23
C ILE A 605 -32.14 38.98 -4.51
N PRO A 606 -32.83 38.87 -5.64
CA PRO A 606 -33.99 39.72 -5.96
C PRO A 606 -35.26 39.28 -5.21
N SER A 607 -35.17 39.03 -3.90
CA SER A 607 -36.28 38.62 -3.04
C SER A 607 -36.33 39.47 -1.78
N SER A 608 -37.52 39.95 -1.40
CA SER A 608 -37.71 40.64 -0.13
C SER A 608 -37.68 39.70 1.08
N ALA A 609 -37.75 38.37 0.87
CA ALA A 609 -37.76 37.40 1.97
C ALA A 609 -36.35 37.14 2.53
N VAL A 610 -35.29 37.42 1.75
CA VAL A 610 -33.89 37.23 2.14
C VAL A 610 -33.26 38.55 2.53
N VAL A 611 -32.66 38.58 3.72
CA VAL A 611 -31.93 39.73 4.27
C VAL A 611 -30.48 39.71 3.81
N GLN A 612 -29.86 38.52 3.77
CA GLN A 612 -28.45 38.34 3.41
C GLN A 612 -28.24 36.99 2.74
N CYS A 613 -27.37 36.94 1.73
CA CYS A 613 -26.88 35.71 1.13
C CYS A 613 -25.37 35.73 0.95
N VAL A 614 -24.71 34.66 1.35
CA VAL A 614 -23.26 34.44 1.17
C VAL A 614 -23.05 33.15 0.40
N MET A 615 -22.14 33.16 -0.56
CA MET A 615 -21.67 31.98 -1.29
C MET A 615 -20.23 31.65 -0.91
N LEU A 616 -19.93 30.37 -0.82
CA LEU A 616 -18.59 29.86 -0.56
C LEU A 616 -18.35 28.59 -1.37
N GLY A 617 -17.30 28.57 -2.19
CA GLY A 617 -16.78 27.38 -2.85
C GLY A 617 -15.85 26.61 -1.92
N TYR A 618 -15.80 25.29 -2.06
CA TYR A 618 -14.86 24.46 -1.32
C TYR A 618 -14.38 23.25 -2.13
N GLN A 619 -13.20 22.75 -1.77
CA GLN A 619 -12.60 21.54 -2.31
C GLN A 619 -11.93 20.76 -1.17
N GLY A 620 -11.90 19.43 -1.25
CA GLY A 620 -11.29 18.58 -0.20
C GLY A 620 -11.07 17.14 -0.65
N MET A 621 -10.59 16.29 0.26
CA MET A 621 -10.29 14.89 0.00
C MET A 621 -11.16 13.97 0.85
N LEU A 622 -11.89 13.08 0.20
CA LEU A 622 -12.54 11.96 0.85
C LEU A 622 -11.54 10.80 0.99
N ALA A 623 -11.13 10.50 2.22
CA ALA A 623 -10.11 9.49 2.50
C ALA A 623 -10.64 8.05 2.40
N THR A 624 -9.78 7.11 1.99
CA THR A 624 -10.22 5.77 1.53
C THR A 624 -9.41 4.66 2.18
N GLN A 625 -10.06 3.55 2.51
CA GLN A 625 -9.50 2.54 3.43
C GLN A 625 -8.46 1.59 2.79
N GLN A 626 -8.35 1.51 1.47
CA GLN A 626 -7.21 0.85 0.80
C GLN A 626 -5.99 1.77 0.67
N GLY A 627 -6.04 2.94 1.29
CA GLY A 627 -4.95 3.88 1.34
C GLY A 627 -4.86 4.80 0.13
N GLY A 628 -5.99 5.07 -0.54
CA GLY A 628 -6.15 6.12 -1.55
C GLY A 628 -6.88 7.35 -1.01
N ALA A 629 -7.12 8.34 -1.86
CA ALA A 629 -7.85 9.58 -1.54
C ALA A 629 -8.63 10.06 -2.79
N LEU A 630 -9.91 10.44 -2.63
CA LEU A 630 -10.78 10.92 -3.71
C LEU A 630 -10.97 12.44 -3.60
N PRO A 631 -10.61 13.24 -4.62
CA PRO A 631 -10.85 14.67 -4.60
C PRO A 631 -12.32 15.01 -4.85
N VAL A 632 -12.88 15.85 -4.00
CA VAL A 632 -14.25 16.36 -4.07
C VAL A 632 -14.25 17.88 -4.13
N GLU A 633 -15.24 18.43 -4.83
CA GLU A 633 -15.51 19.86 -4.97
C GLU A 633 -16.96 20.15 -4.60
N GLY A 634 -17.24 21.41 -4.29
CA GLY A 634 -18.57 21.84 -3.92
C GLY A 634 -18.69 23.35 -3.76
N PHE A 635 -19.92 23.79 -3.54
CA PHE A 635 -20.23 25.16 -3.19
C PHE A 635 -21.43 25.16 -2.23
N ALA A 636 -21.49 26.19 -1.39
CA ALA A 636 -22.57 26.42 -0.44
C ALA A 636 -23.14 27.82 -0.58
N TYR A 637 -24.45 27.92 -0.39
CA TYR A 637 -25.20 29.15 -0.23
C TYR A 637 -25.80 29.18 1.18
N TYR A 638 -25.63 30.31 1.84
CA TYR A 638 -26.19 30.58 3.16
C TYR A 638 -27.16 31.74 3.04
N PHE A 639 -28.44 31.51 3.35
CA PHE A 639 -29.49 32.51 3.31
C PHE A 639 -29.93 32.85 4.73
N LEU A 640 -30.02 34.15 5.03
CA LEU A 640 -30.67 34.65 6.24
C LEU A 640 -31.98 35.32 5.85
N THR A 641 -33.10 34.82 6.37
CA THR A 641 -34.44 35.29 5.99
C THR A 641 -35.01 36.32 6.99
N GLN A 642 -36.05 37.06 6.59
CA GLN A 642 -36.65 38.12 7.42
C GLN A 642 -37.28 37.63 8.72
N ASP A 643 -37.74 36.38 8.77
CA ASP A 643 -38.27 35.71 9.97
C ASP A 643 -37.16 35.26 10.94
N GLY A 644 -35.88 35.46 10.59
CA GLY A 644 -34.72 35.09 11.39
C GLY A 644 -34.27 33.64 11.22
N THR A 645 -34.89 32.89 10.31
CA THR A 645 -34.50 31.53 9.96
C THR A 645 -33.23 31.55 9.09
N GLY A 646 -32.36 30.56 9.26
CA GLY A 646 -31.20 30.35 8.41
C GLY A 646 -31.46 29.20 7.45
N VAL A 647 -31.07 29.32 6.19
CA VAL A 647 -31.12 28.21 5.23
C VAL A 647 -29.71 28.00 4.68
N THR A 648 -29.17 26.80 4.84
CA THR A 648 -27.89 26.41 4.23
C THR A 648 -28.17 25.39 3.14
N ALA A 649 -27.73 25.68 1.93
CA ALA A 649 -27.86 24.78 0.79
C ALA A 649 -26.49 24.57 0.15
N PHE A 650 -26.07 23.32 0.03
CA PHE A 650 -24.73 23.02 -0.46
C PHE A 650 -24.71 21.82 -1.39
N ALA A 651 -23.74 21.81 -2.29
CA ALA A 651 -23.54 20.75 -3.27
C ALA A 651 -22.16 20.12 -3.09
N LEU A 652 -22.09 18.81 -3.28
CA LEU A 652 -20.84 18.06 -3.29
C LEU A 652 -20.80 17.21 -4.55
N TYR A 653 -19.64 17.13 -5.19
CA TYR A 653 -19.44 16.35 -6.40
C TYR A 653 -17.95 16.02 -6.58
N GLN A 654 -17.64 15.04 -7.42
CA GLN A 654 -16.25 14.67 -7.69
C GLN A 654 -15.52 15.79 -8.47
N GLN A 655 -14.29 16.11 -8.09
CA GLN A 655 -13.48 17.13 -8.77
C GLN A 655 -13.41 16.87 -10.29
N GLY A 656 -13.79 17.87 -11.08
CA GLY A 656 -13.80 17.80 -12.55
C GLY A 656 -15.04 17.14 -13.18
N SER A 657 -16.09 16.83 -12.39
CA SER A 657 -17.37 16.33 -12.92
C SER A 657 -18.22 17.43 -13.58
N ILE A 658 -17.98 18.70 -13.25
CA ILE A 658 -18.71 19.84 -13.80
C ILE A 658 -18.01 20.37 -15.07
N THR A 659 -18.74 20.38 -16.19
CA THR A 659 -18.40 21.10 -17.44
C THR A 659 -19.43 22.20 -17.68
N GLU A 660 -19.13 23.20 -18.53
CA GLU A 660 -20.00 24.38 -18.78
C GLU A 660 -21.46 24.04 -19.17
N ASP A 661 -21.72 22.83 -19.68
CA ASP A 661 -23.05 22.35 -20.10
C ASP A 661 -23.56 21.14 -19.27
N SER A 662 -23.05 20.93 -18.04
CA SER A 662 -23.40 19.74 -17.26
C SER A 662 -24.83 19.80 -16.68
N PRO A 663 -25.65 18.73 -16.82
CA PRO A 663 -27.01 18.67 -16.28
C PRO A 663 -27.09 18.85 -14.76
N ILE A 664 -25.97 18.58 -14.07
CA ILE A 664 -25.82 18.79 -12.63
C ILE A 664 -26.04 20.27 -12.22
N ILE A 665 -25.59 21.22 -13.06
CA ILE A 665 -25.76 22.65 -12.80
C ILE A 665 -27.24 23.05 -12.95
N GLU A 666 -27.93 22.52 -13.96
CA GLU A 666 -29.35 22.81 -14.21
C GLU A 666 -30.24 22.30 -13.07
N GLY A 667 -29.93 21.11 -12.54
CA GLY A 667 -30.60 20.55 -11.37
C GLY A 667 -30.40 21.41 -10.12
N TYR A 668 -29.14 21.76 -9.81
CA TYR A 668 -28.82 22.62 -8.66
C TYR A 668 -29.41 24.03 -8.78
N ASN A 669 -29.43 24.62 -9.99
CA ASN A 669 -30.10 25.89 -10.26
C ASN A 669 -31.59 25.82 -9.90
N THR A 670 -32.28 24.76 -10.32
CA THR A 670 -33.72 24.59 -10.05
C THR A 670 -33.99 24.46 -8.56
N MET A 671 -33.21 23.65 -7.85
CA MET A 671 -33.37 23.45 -6.40
C MET A 671 -33.06 24.71 -5.60
N LEU A 672 -31.97 25.42 -5.90
CA LEU A 672 -31.60 26.65 -5.19
C LEU A 672 -32.59 27.80 -5.43
N ASN A 673 -33.06 27.98 -6.67
CA ASN A 673 -33.99 29.07 -6.98
C ASN A 673 -35.38 28.84 -6.39
N THR A 674 -35.81 27.58 -6.22
CA THR A 674 -37.09 27.25 -5.59
C THR A 674 -37.01 27.22 -4.06
N LEU A 675 -35.84 26.88 -3.49
CA LEU A 675 -35.59 26.90 -2.05
C LEU A 675 -35.81 28.27 -1.40
N VAL A 676 -35.49 29.33 -2.15
CA VAL A 676 -35.57 30.73 -1.69
C VAL A 676 -36.86 31.42 -2.14
N GLY A 677 -37.67 30.74 -2.96
CA GLY A 677 -39.04 31.14 -3.27
C GLY A 677 -39.97 30.76 -2.12
N SER A 678 -41.00 31.57 -1.86
CA SER A 678 -42.05 31.16 -0.91
C SER A 678 -42.77 29.93 -1.45
N PHE A 679 -42.78 28.85 -0.67
CA PHE A 679 -43.56 27.63 -0.92
C PHE A 679 -45.06 27.84 -0.63
#